data_AF-A0AAV1JVN7-F1
#
_entry.id   AF-A0AAV1JVN7-F1
#
_cell.length_a   1.000
_cell.length_b   1.000
_cell.length_c   1.000
_cell.angle_alpha   90.00
_cell.angle_beta   90.00
_cell.angle_gamma   90.00
#
_symmetry.space_group_name_H-M   'P 1'
#
loop_
_entity.id
_entity.type
_entity.pdbx_description
1 polymer ?
#
loop_
_entity_poly.entity_id
_entity_poly.type
_entity_poly.pdbx_seq_one_letter_code
_entity_poly.pdbx_strand_id
1 'polypeptide(L)'
;MAAHETVKVAVVIDPVPNIVPCSSTLTAEELCILLCKKYSIPPLTRTLFGLRIKGADYFLKDNCKVLSSSRDYELRIRFKVPQLSLLITLDMTTYDYYFQQARNDVNENKIPEVKYPEHKQELLGLGIADMMRAILEEKLQLNDVVRNYKKYIPKVIVRRHGPFPKKHAYDCLPQLCSAGHNVNYVKNLYLQQLYGLAPNYLAEEHKDVIWQNGTESTPVRVVVAPFHPHQPGIRIYNTLKRDWLHACTIEELIYLTRNGDNCLEVSRRGTPLFLKFKSEEQLSSFISVCDGYYRLMVKWTFNLSKDDETPSLKELQRIKCHGPVGGAFSYRKLEEKRGKKYGCYILRQCQDDYNVYYLDVCTKNSATETYLLEFKGDGYVFNKEKYFSIERLVSCHQNPEGRIFLNECIPPSEYDKSQLLLCGEPVKKGVRIDQAELQDILKDNKSPRCLPNKDILLYTGSEKVGSENITATYKALWRLDETKKLQVAFKTLQRDRANDYLKDFIELASKWACVQSSSIVRLYGVTLSSPTALVLEYLPFGPFDVYLRENEERVKPLHLKKVAAGLARALWDLSEAGVVHGDIRCRRLLLASHQADRIIVKLSGPTLRQYTPQDVHWIPVDFFTDMTLARRSVVWRYMGLRDDIVGGVLLRTIPDSHQPSTNCEGWGHGGFEDDGGP
;
A
#
# COMPACT_ATOMS: atom_id res chain seq x y z
N MET A 1 -48.05 5.62 26.72
CA MET A 1 -47.25 4.80 25.80
C MET A 1 -47.09 5.58 24.52
N ALA A 2 -45.91 6.14 24.25
CA ALA A 2 -45.67 6.83 22.98
C ALA A 2 -45.69 5.79 21.85
N ALA A 3 -46.52 6.00 20.83
CA ALA A 3 -46.52 5.14 19.66
C ALA A 3 -45.15 5.28 18.97
N HIS A 4 -44.35 4.21 18.98
CA HIS A 4 -43.11 4.19 18.21
C HIS A 4 -43.47 4.18 16.72
N GLU A 5 -43.03 5.19 15.98
CA GLU A 5 -43.12 5.18 14.51
C GLU A 5 -42.23 4.06 13.95
N THR A 6 -42.67 3.45 12.85
CA THR A 6 -41.96 2.32 12.25
C THR A 6 -41.58 2.63 10.81
N VAL A 7 -40.44 2.11 10.37
CA VAL A 7 -40.00 2.16 8.97
C VAL A 7 -39.96 0.75 8.40
N LYS A 8 -40.26 0.64 7.10
CA LYS A 8 -40.15 -0.63 6.37
C LYS A 8 -38.84 -0.66 5.59
N VAL A 9 -38.06 -1.73 5.75
CA VAL A 9 -36.81 -1.93 5.03
C VAL A 9 -36.80 -3.27 4.32
N ALA A 10 -36.75 -3.23 2.99
CA ALA A 10 -36.53 -4.42 2.18
C ALA A 10 -35.05 -4.82 2.23
N VAL A 11 -34.80 -6.12 2.29
CA VAL A 11 -33.45 -6.68 2.33
C VAL A 11 -33.41 -7.80 1.30
N VAL A 12 -32.36 -7.86 0.49
CA VAL A 12 -32.36 -8.74 -0.70
C VAL A 12 -32.50 -10.23 -0.38
N ILE A 13 -31.99 -10.64 0.78
CA ILE A 13 -32.01 -12.02 1.27
C ILE A 13 -33.27 -12.35 2.09
N ASP A 14 -34.17 -11.38 2.30
CA ASP A 14 -35.40 -11.57 3.06
C ASP A 14 -36.62 -11.17 2.20
N PRO A 15 -37.50 -12.12 1.85
CA PRO A 15 -38.69 -11.81 1.06
C PRO A 15 -39.70 -10.93 1.83
N VAL A 16 -39.63 -10.89 3.16
CA VAL A 16 -40.53 -10.10 4.00
C VAL A 16 -39.86 -8.78 4.38
N PRO A 17 -40.49 -7.62 4.12
CA PRO A 17 -39.94 -6.34 4.56
C PRO A 17 -39.79 -6.28 6.08
N ASN A 18 -38.64 -5.77 6.55
CA ASN A 18 -38.37 -5.55 7.96
C ASN A 18 -39.15 -4.35 8.45
N ILE A 19 -39.97 -4.52 9.48
CA ILE A 19 -40.61 -3.40 10.18
C ILE A 19 -39.76 -3.08 11.40
N VAL A 20 -39.09 -1.93 11.39
CA VAL A 20 -38.17 -1.52 12.44
C VAL A 20 -38.78 -0.36 13.23
N PRO A 21 -38.98 -0.50 14.55
CA PRO A 21 -39.38 0.62 15.40
C PRO A 21 -38.23 1.63 15.50
N CYS A 22 -38.53 2.89 15.26
CA CYS A 22 -37.52 3.95 15.18
C CYS A 22 -37.78 5.05 16.21
N SER A 23 -36.70 5.63 16.74
CA SER A 23 -36.77 6.90 17.46
C SER A 23 -36.66 8.06 16.46
N SER A 24 -37.09 9.25 16.86
CA SER A 24 -36.97 10.48 16.05
C SER A 24 -35.52 10.90 15.77
N THR A 25 -34.56 10.29 16.46
CA THR A 25 -33.12 10.56 16.31
C THR A 25 -32.37 9.47 15.54
N LEU A 26 -32.99 8.34 15.23
CA LEU A 26 -32.32 7.23 14.56
C LEU A 26 -31.81 7.65 13.18
N THR A 27 -30.51 7.52 12.99
CA THR A 27 -29.83 7.86 11.75
C THR A 27 -29.84 6.70 10.74
N ALA A 28 -29.58 7.01 9.47
CA ALA A 28 -29.49 6.02 8.41
C ALA A 28 -28.37 5.01 8.69
N GLU A 29 -27.21 5.47 9.19
CA GLU A 29 -26.11 4.58 9.57
C GLU A 29 -26.51 3.62 10.70
N GLU A 30 -27.18 4.11 11.75
CA GLU A 30 -27.62 3.26 12.87
C GLU A 30 -28.61 2.19 12.39
N LEU A 31 -29.55 2.55 11.51
CA LEU A 31 -30.47 1.59 10.91
C LEU A 31 -29.73 0.57 10.02
N CYS A 32 -28.73 0.99 9.25
CA CYS A 32 -27.82 0.07 8.54
C CYS A 32 -27.15 -0.90 9.50
N ILE A 33 -26.57 -0.42 10.61
CA ILE A 33 -25.88 -1.24 11.61
C ILE A 33 -26.84 -2.26 12.23
N LEU A 34 -28.05 -1.84 12.61
CA LEU A 34 -29.06 -2.73 13.19
C LEU A 34 -29.42 -3.88 12.24
N LEU A 35 -29.60 -3.58 10.95
CA LEU A 35 -29.91 -4.59 9.95
C LEU A 35 -28.69 -5.47 9.63
N CYS A 36 -27.50 -4.89 9.48
CA CYS A 36 -26.26 -5.66 9.28
C CYS A 36 -26.05 -6.66 10.42
N LYS A 37 -26.26 -6.23 11.67
CA LYS A 37 -26.22 -7.11 12.83
C LYS A 37 -27.29 -8.21 12.77
N LYS A 38 -28.53 -7.87 12.39
CA LYS A 38 -29.62 -8.86 12.23
C LYS A 38 -29.28 -9.95 11.20
N TYR A 39 -28.60 -9.58 10.13
CA TYR A 39 -28.23 -10.48 9.03
C TYR A 39 -26.78 -10.97 9.09
N SER A 40 -26.14 -10.92 10.26
CA SER A 40 -24.79 -11.45 10.49
C SER A 40 -23.70 -10.87 9.58
N ILE A 41 -23.87 -9.64 9.10
CA ILE A 41 -22.83 -8.91 8.37
C ILE A 41 -21.86 -8.29 9.41
N PRO A 42 -20.57 -8.62 9.37
CA PRO A 42 -19.61 -8.20 10.39
C PRO A 42 -19.29 -6.71 10.32
N PRO A 43 -18.80 -6.10 11.43
CA PRO A 43 -18.34 -4.72 11.46
C PRO A 43 -17.33 -4.35 10.37
N LEU A 44 -16.47 -5.30 9.98
CA LEU A 44 -15.46 -5.10 8.95
C LEU A 44 -16.07 -4.70 7.60
N THR A 45 -17.13 -5.36 7.16
CA THR A 45 -17.71 -5.19 5.81
C THR A 45 -19.02 -4.40 5.80
N ARG A 46 -19.60 -4.08 6.97
CA ARG A 46 -20.85 -3.30 7.09
C ARG A 46 -20.80 -1.96 6.36
N THR A 47 -19.61 -1.36 6.24
CA THR A 47 -19.38 -0.05 5.63
C THR A 47 -19.58 -0.05 4.12
N LEU A 48 -19.66 -1.24 3.50
CA LEU A 48 -20.04 -1.39 2.10
C LEU A 48 -21.53 -1.13 1.86
N PHE A 49 -22.35 -1.13 2.92
CA PHE A 49 -23.80 -1.01 2.83
C PHE A 49 -24.30 0.43 2.97
N GLY A 50 -25.44 0.71 2.36
CA GLY A 50 -26.19 1.95 2.51
C GLY A 50 -27.70 1.70 2.43
N LEU A 51 -28.49 2.68 2.87
CA LEU A 51 -29.94 2.68 2.74
C LEU A 51 -30.37 3.45 1.50
N ARG A 52 -30.96 2.74 0.54
CA ARG A 52 -31.60 3.34 -0.62
C ARG A 52 -33.07 3.62 -0.32
N ILE A 53 -33.58 4.75 -0.81
CA ILE A 53 -35.04 4.98 -0.78
C ILE A 53 -35.69 4.08 -1.82
N LYS A 54 -36.72 3.33 -1.43
CA LYS A 54 -37.39 2.40 -2.32
C LYS A 54 -38.05 3.15 -3.48
N GLY A 55 -37.76 2.72 -4.70
CA GLY A 55 -38.26 3.35 -5.94
C GLY A 55 -37.48 4.60 -6.37
N ALA A 56 -36.42 4.99 -5.66
CA ALA A 56 -35.53 6.07 -6.06
C ALA A 56 -34.14 5.55 -6.44
N ASP A 57 -33.39 6.36 -7.19
CA ASP A 57 -32.02 6.06 -7.63
C ASP A 57 -30.94 6.58 -6.66
N TYR A 58 -31.33 7.14 -5.51
CA TYR A 58 -30.40 7.77 -4.56
C TYR A 58 -30.48 7.16 -3.16
N PHE A 59 -29.37 7.26 -2.43
CA PHE A 59 -29.18 6.74 -1.08
C PHE A 59 -29.29 7.86 -0.05
N LEU A 60 -29.68 7.48 1.17
CA LEU A 60 -29.59 8.36 2.32
C LEU A 60 -28.12 8.55 2.71
N LYS A 61 -27.78 9.78 3.12
CA LYS A 61 -26.49 10.04 3.80
C LYS A 61 -26.52 9.46 5.21
N ASP A 62 -25.34 9.06 5.71
CA ASP A 62 -25.16 8.33 6.96
C ASP A 62 -25.84 8.99 8.18
N ASN A 63 -25.73 10.32 8.31
CA ASN A 63 -26.29 11.07 9.44
C ASN A 63 -27.76 11.53 9.25
N CYS A 64 -28.42 11.14 8.16
CA CYS A 64 -29.80 11.51 7.90
C CYS A 64 -30.75 10.78 8.88
N LYS A 65 -31.74 11.50 9.44
CA LYS A 65 -32.77 10.91 10.31
C LYS A 65 -33.82 10.16 9.48
N VAL A 66 -34.06 8.89 9.79
CA VAL A 66 -34.90 8.01 8.95
C VAL A 66 -36.40 8.32 9.03
N LEU A 67 -36.88 8.87 10.15
CA LEU A 67 -38.29 9.26 10.33
C LEU A 67 -38.64 10.63 9.74
N SER A 68 -37.67 11.35 9.17
CA SER A 68 -37.96 12.61 8.47
C SER A 68 -38.76 12.42 7.18
N SER A 69 -38.94 11.16 6.73
CA SER A 69 -39.71 10.84 5.54
C SER A 69 -40.59 9.60 5.76
N SER A 70 -41.83 9.63 5.27
CA SER A 70 -42.80 8.53 5.37
C SER A 70 -42.51 7.38 4.37
N ARG A 71 -41.24 7.08 4.11
CA ARG A 71 -40.78 6.27 2.98
C ARG A 71 -40.33 4.87 3.41
N ASP A 72 -40.48 3.93 2.47
CA ASP A 72 -39.87 2.60 2.54
C ASP A 72 -38.40 2.67 2.09
N TYR A 73 -37.54 1.83 2.67
CA TYR A 73 -36.12 1.76 2.35
C TYR A 73 -35.70 0.37 1.83
N GLU A 74 -34.52 0.30 1.25
CA GLU A 74 -33.84 -0.93 0.88
C GLU A 74 -32.41 -0.90 1.43
N LEU A 75 -32.03 -1.91 2.21
CA LEU A 75 -30.62 -2.13 2.54
C LEU A 75 -29.92 -2.67 1.30
N ARG A 76 -28.77 -2.10 0.91
CA ARG A 76 -28.03 -2.53 -0.27
C ARG A 76 -26.54 -2.37 -0.07
N ILE A 77 -25.74 -3.21 -0.72
CA ILE A 77 -24.32 -2.90 -0.93
C ILE A 77 -24.25 -1.74 -1.92
N ARG A 78 -23.68 -0.64 -1.46
CA ARG A 78 -23.52 0.62 -2.20
C ARG A 78 -22.13 0.74 -2.80
N PHE A 79 -21.11 0.32 -2.05
CA PHE A 79 -19.70 0.46 -2.45
C PHE A 79 -19.16 -0.82 -3.05
N LYS A 80 -18.68 -0.75 -4.30
CA LYS A 80 -18.10 -1.88 -5.02
C LYS A 80 -16.69 -2.20 -4.51
N VAL A 81 -16.44 -3.47 -4.21
CA VAL A 81 -15.09 -3.99 -3.96
C VAL A 81 -14.45 -4.38 -5.30
N PRO A 82 -13.22 -3.95 -5.62
CA PRO A 82 -12.61 -4.18 -6.94
C PRO A 82 -12.36 -5.66 -7.24
N GLN A 83 -12.08 -6.47 -6.21
CA GLN A 83 -11.83 -7.91 -6.35
C GLN A 83 -12.84 -8.73 -5.54
N LEU A 84 -13.65 -9.53 -6.22
CA LEU A 84 -14.63 -10.41 -5.58
C LEU A 84 -13.97 -11.44 -4.64
N SER A 85 -12.78 -11.92 -4.99
CA SER A 85 -11.98 -12.83 -4.14
C SER A 85 -11.62 -12.22 -2.79
N LEU A 86 -11.43 -10.90 -2.73
CA LEU A 86 -11.20 -10.20 -1.47
C LEU A 86 -12.45 -10.30 -0.59
N LEU A 87 -13.64 -10.09 -1.14
CA LEU A 87 -14.89 -10.17 -0.37
C LEU A 87 -15.12 -11.57 0.19
N ILE A 88 -14.84 -12.62 -0.58
CA ILE A 88 -14.88 -14.02 -0.11
C ILE A 88 -13.91 -14.25 1.06
N THR A 89 -12.72 -13.65 0.99
CA THR A 89 -11.70 -13.79 2.04
C THR A 89 -12.05 -13.00 3.30
N LEU A 90 -12.75 -11.87 3.14
CA LEU A 90 -13.15 -11.01 4.25
C LEU A 90 -14.37 -11.55 4.99
N ASP A 91 -15.45 -11.85 4.26
CA ASP A 91 -16.69 -12.38 4.85
C ASP A 91 -17.61 -13.01 3.79
N MET A 92 -17.95 -14.28 4.00
CA MET A 92 -18.81 -15.04 3.10
C MET A 92 -20.27 -14.53 3.11
N THR A 93 -20.76 -14.04 4.25
CA THR A 93 -22.14 -13.54 4.38
C THR A 93 -22.35 -12.30 3.51
N THR A 94 -21.37 -11.39 3.50
CA THR A 94 -21.36 -10.19 2.66
C THR A 94 -21.22 -10.55 1.19
N TYR A 95 -20.37 -11.52 0.85
CA TYR A 95 -20.26 -12.02 -0.53
C TYR A 95 -21.58 -12.59 -1.03
N ASP A 96 -22.27 -13.39 -0.22
CA ASP A 96 -23.58 -13.95 -0.57
C ASP A 96 -24.64 -12.88 -0.73
N TYR A 97 -24.63 -11.86 0.14
CA TYR A 97 -25.48 -10.69 -0.02
C TYR A 97 -25.23 -9.98 -1.35
N TYR A 98 -23.96 -9.75 -1.68
CA TYR A 98 -23.56 -9.12 -2.95
C TYR A 98 -24.09 -9.90 -4.15
N PHE A 99 -23.90 -11.22 -4.13
CA PHE A 99 -24.39 -12.10 -5.18
C PHE A 99 -25.91 -12.00 -5.33
N GLN A 100 -26.66 -12.08 -4.23
CA GLN A 100 -28.14 -12.00 -4.27
C GLN A 100 -28.62 -10.63 -4.79
N GLN A 101 -27.92 -9.56 -4.44
CA GLN A 101 -28.18 -8.22 -4.97
C GLN A 101 -27.99 -8.17 -6.49
N ALA A 102 -26.82 -8.60 -6.98
CA ALA A 102 -26.51 -8.65 -8.40
C ALA A 102 -27.51 -9.52 -9.18
N ARG A 103 -27.79 -10.72 -8.66
CA ARG A 103 -28.77 -11.65 -9.21
C ARG A 103 -30.14 -11.01 -9.37
N ASN A 104 -30.64 -10.34 -8.32
CA ASN A 104 -31.95 -9.71 -8.36
C ASN A 104 -31.98 -8.52 -9.33
N ASP A 105 -30.92 -7.72 -9.41
CA ASP A 105 -30.85 -6.60 -10.35
C ASP A 105 -30.82 -7.08 -11.82
N VAL A 106 -30.09 -8.15 -12.12
CA VAL A 106 -30.10 -8.79 -13.45
C VAL A 106 -31.49 -9.34 -13.77
N ASN A 107 -32.10 -10.07 -12.85
CA ASN A 107 -33.40 -10.72 -13.07
C ASN A 107 -34.53 -9.72 -13.31
N GLU A 108 -34.48 -8.57 -12.62
CA GLU A 108 -35.44 -7.48 -12.75
C GLU A 108 -35.08 -6.48 -13.86
N ASN A 109 -34.01 -6.72 -14.63
CA ASN A 109 -33.55 -5.83 -15.69
C ASN A 109 -33.24 -4.39 -15.22
N LYS A 110 -32.65 -4.27 -14.02
CA LYS A 110 -32.32 -2.98 -13.38
C LYS A 110 -30.94 -2.42 -13.75
N ILE A 111 -30.13 -3.15 -14.51
CA ILE A 111 -28.76 -2.77 -14.86
C ILE A 111 -28.73 -2.12 -16.26
N PRO A 112 -28.53 -0.80 -16.39
CA PRO A 112 -28.69 -0.09 -17.67
C PRO A 112 -27.70 -0.51 -18.77
N GLU A 113 -26.51 -0.98 -18.39
CA GLU A 113 -25.47 -1.44 -19.33
C GLU A 113 -25.84 -2.78 -19.98
N VAL A 114 -26.62 -3.63 -19.29
CA VAL A 114 -27.00 -4.96 -19.78
C VAL A 114 -28.28 -4.85 -20.62
N LYS A 115 -28.09 -4.49 -21.89
CA LYS A 115 -29.19 -4.27 -22.86
C LYS A 115 -29.62 -5.54 -23.60
N TYR A 116 -30.91 -5.61 -23.92
CA TYR A 116 -31.51 -6.57 -24.84
C TYR A 116 -31.90 -5.83 -26.13
N PRO A 117 -31.67 -6.41 -27.33
CA PRO A 117 -31.26 -7.79 -27.59
C PRO A 117 -29.74 -8.05 -27.57
N GLU A 118 -28.92 -7.02 -27.36
CA GLU A 118 -27.47 -7.07 -27.52
C GLU A 118 -26.82 -8.19 -26.68
N HIS A 119 -27.20 -8.30 -25.40
CA HIS A 119 -26.62 -9.29 -24.46
C HIS A 119 -27.56 -10.48 -24.20
N LYS A 120 -28.35 -10.88 -25.20
CA LYS A 120 -29.37 -11.93 -25.04
C LYS A 120 -28.76 -13.26 -24.57
N GLN A 121 -27.65 -13.68 -25.16
CA GLN A 121 -27.04 -14.99 -24.87
C GLN A 121 -26.45 -15.01 -23.46
N GLU A 122 -25.81 -13.92 -23.06
CA GLU A 122 -25.18 -13.77 -21.76
C GLU A 122 -26.23 -13.66 -20.66
N LEU A 123 -27.34 -12.96 -20.88
CA LEU A 123 -28.50 -12.95 -19.97
C LEU A 123 -29.10 -14.35 -19.77
N LEU A 124 -29.21 -15.14 -20.85
CA LEU A 124 -29.64 -16.53 -20.74
C LEU A 124 -28.63 -17.36 -19.93
N GLY A 125 -27.33 -17.22 -20.23
CA GLY A 125 -26.24 -17.89 -19.51
C GLY A 125 -26.21 -17.58 -18.02
N LEU A 126 -26.38 -16.30 -17.63
CA LEU A 126 -26.51 -15.88 -16.23
C LEU A 126 -27.68 -16.59 -15.55
N GLY A 127 -28.85 -16.65 -16.20
CA GLY A 127 -30.00 -17.35 -15.64
C GLY A 127 -29.80 -18.86 -15.52
N ILE A 128 -29.12 -19.52 -16.47
CA ILE A 128 -28.72 -20.93 -16.35
C ILE A 128 -27.73 -21.14 -15.19
N ALA A 129 -26.75 -20.26 -15.02
CA ALA A 129 -25.81 -20.32 -13.91
C ALA A 129 -26.53 -20.19 -12.56
N ASP A 130 -27.55 -19.35 -12.46
CA ASP A 130 -28.38 -19.23 -11.25
C ASP A 130 -29.26 -20.47 -11.00
N MET A 131 -29.74 -21.13 -12.05
CA MET A 131 -30.40 -22.45 -11.92
C MET A 131 -29.43 -23.51 -11.39
N MET A 132 -28.20 -23.55 -11.91
CA MET A 132 -27.15 -24.46 -11.41
C MET A 132 -26.81 -24.16 -9.94
N ARG A 133 -26.69 -22.88 -9.57
CA ARG A 133 -26.52 -22.48 -8.16
C ARG A 133 -27.65 -23.01 -7.30
N ALA A 134 -28.91 -22.85 -7.71
CA ALA A 134 -30.06 -23.33 -6.93
C ALA A 134 -30.02 -24.86 -6.70
N ILE A 135 -29.59 -25.64 -7.68
CA ILE A 135 -29.38 -27.09 -7.53
C ILE A 135 -28.30 -27.38 -6.47
N LEU A 136 -27.17 -26.68 -6.53
CA LEU A 136 -26.02 -26.92 -5.65
C LEU A 136 -26.22 -26.39 -4.22
N GLU A 137 -26.76 -25.18 -4.08
CA GLU A 137 -26.87 -24.45 -2.83
C GLU A 137 -28.16 -24.77 -2.07
N GLU A 138 -29.30 -24.72 -2.76
CA GLU A 138 -30.62 -25.00 -2.17
C GLU A 138 -30.94 -26.51 -2.18
N LYS A 139 -30.04 -27.34 -2.72
CA LYS A 139 -30.18 -28.81 -2.85
C LYS A 139 -31.46 -29.23 -3.58
N LEU A 140 -31.88 -28.44 -4.56
CA LEU A 140 -33.10 -28.70 -5.34
C LEU A 140 -32.87 -29.72 -6.44
N GLN A 141 -33.90 -30.49 -6.79
CA GLN A 141 -33.85 -31.44 -7.89
C GLN A 141 -33.81 -30.72 -9.25
N LEU A 142 -32.98 -31.21 -10.18
CA LEU A 142 -32.80 -30.62 -11.51
C LEU A 142 -34.14 -30.39 -12.23
N ASN A 143 -35.01 -31.39 -12.22
CA ASN A 143 -36.32 -31.33 -12.88
C ASN A 143 -37.23 -30.25 -12.27
N ASP A 144 -37.18 -30.03 -10.95
CA ASP A 144 -37.97 -29.01 -10.28
C ASP A 144 -37.46 -27.60 -10.62
N VAL A 145 -36.14 -27.43 -10.70
CA VAL A 145 -35.51 -26.17 -11.10
C VAL A 145 -35.86 -25.83 -12.55
N VAL A 146 -35.77 -26.79 -13.48
CA VAL A 146 -36.17 -26.62 -14.89
C VAL A 146 -37.66 -26.32 -15.02
N ARG A 147 -38.53 -27.00 -14.26
CA ARG A 147 -39.97 -26.70 -14.25
C ARG A 147 -40.24 -25.25 -13.82
N ASN A 148 -39.48 -24.75 -12.86
CA ASN A 148 -39.62 -23.41 -12.27
C ASN A 148 -38.63 -22.38 -12.83
N TYR A 149 -38.13 -22.56 -14.07
CA TYR A 149 -37.08 -21.73 -14.68
C TYR A 149 -37.33 -20.21 -14.61
N LYS A 150 -38.60 -19.76 -14.59
CA LYS A 150 -38.98 -18.34 -14.53
C LYS A 150 -38.50 -17.62 -13.25
N LYS A 151 -38.14 -18.34 -12.19
CA LYS A 151 -37.57 -17.79 -10.94
C LYS A 151 -36.11 -17.34 -11.11
N TYR A 152 -35.41 -17.92 -12.07
CA TYR A 152 -33.95 -17.79 -12.22
C TYR A 152 -33.55 -17.07 -13.50
N ILE A 153 -34.34 -17.20 -14.56
CA ILE A 153 -34.07 -16.60 -15.87
C ILE A 153 -34.53 -15.13 -15.88
N PRO A 154 -33.73 -14.18 -16.41
CA PRO A 154 -34.10 -12.77 -16.45
C PRO A 154 -35.46 -12.53 -17.10
N LYS A 155 -36.27 -11.64 -16.50
CA LYS A 155 -37.67 -11.41 -16.91
C LYS A 155 -37.80 -11.01 -18.38
N VAL A 156 -36.87 -10.21 -18.90
CA VAL A 156 -36.86 -9.84 -20.33
C VAL A 156 -36.77 -11.06 -21.25
N ILE A 157 -35.96 -12.07 -20.89
CA ILE A 157 -35.75 -13.28 -21.68
C ILE A 157 -37.01 -14.15 -21.64
N VAL A 158 -37.59 -14.36 -20.44
CA VAL A 158 -38.85 -15.10 -20.28
C VAL A 158 -39.97 -14.45 -21.10
N ARG A 159 -40.09 -13.12 -21.04
CA ARG A 159 -41.14 -12.37 -21.76
C ARG A 159 -40.98 -12.46 -23.28
N ARG A 160 -39.76 -12.43 -23.80
CA ARG A 160 -39.48 -12.38 -25.25
C ARG A 160 -39.38 -13.76 -25.91
N HIS A 161 -39.05 -14.82 -25.15
CA HIS A 161 -38.72 -16.13 -25.72
C HIS A 161 -39.55 -17.30 -25.16
N GLY A 162 -40.52 -17.04 -24.28
CA GLY A 162 -41.48 -18.04 -23.82
C GLY A 162 -40.80 -19.33 -23.29
N PRO A 163 -41.08 -20.52 -23.86
CA PRO A 163 -40.54 -21.78 -23.37
C PRO A 163 -39.10 -22.10 -23.82
N PHE A 164 -38.50 -21.29 -24.71
CA PHE A 164 -37.15 -21.57 -25.22
C PHE A 164 -36.09 -21.70 -24.11
N PRO A 165 -36.01 -20.82 -23.10
CA PRO A 165 -35.05 -20.98 -21.99
C PRO A 165 -35.22 -22.27 -21.20
N LYS A 166 -36.47 -22.75 -21.05
CA LYS A 166 -36.76 -24.03 -20.38
C LYS A 166 -36.17 -25.21 -21.15
N LYS A 167 -36.36 -25.23 -22.47
CA LYS A 167 -35.80 -26.27 -23.34
C LYS A 167 -34.26 -26.24 -23.27
N HIS A 168 -33.68 -25.05 -23.42
CA HIS A 168 -32.22 -24.90 -23.34
C HIS A 168 -31.66 -25.36 -22.00
N ALA A 169 -32.31 -25.01 -20.88
CA ALA A 169 -31.92 -25.45 -19.54
C ALA A 169 -31.96 -26.97 -19.37
N TYR A 170 -32.99 -27.63 -19.93
CA TYR A 170 -33.12 -29.08 -19.90
C TYR A 170 -31.94 -29.78 -20.60
N ASP A 171 -31.48 -29.21 -21.72
CA ASP A 171 -30.39 -29.78 -22.51
C ASP A 171 -29.01 -29.57 -21.85
N CYS A 172 -28.75 -28.40 -21.25
CA CYS A 172 -27.42 -28.03 -20.77
C CYS A 172 -27.14 -28.30 -19.28
N LEU A 173 -28.13 -28.16 -18.39
CA LEU A 173 -27.91 -28.27 -16.94
C LEU A 173 -27.35 -29.63 -16.49
N PRO A 174 -27.77 -30.79 -17.04
CA PRO A 174 -27.21 -32.08 -16.64
C PRO A 174 -25.69 -32.15 -16.84
N GLN A 175 -25.20 -31.65 -17.97
CA GLN A 175 -23.77 -31.62 -18.29
C GLN A 175 -23.02 -30.67 -17.35
N LEU A 176 -23.55 -29.46 -17.13
CA LEU A 176 -22.93 -28.48 -16.24
C LEU A 176 -22.85 -28.97 -14.79
N CYS A 177 -23.91 -29.60 -14.27
CA CYS A 177 -23.92 -30.18 -12.93
C CYS A 177 -22.96 -31.37 -12.80
N SER A 178 -22.76 -32.16 -13.86
CA SER A 178 -21.83 -33.29 -13.85
C SER A 178 -20.36 -32.89 -13.78
N ALA A 179 -20.02 -31.64 -14.09
CA ALA A 179 -18.64 -31.12 -14.04
C ALA A 179 -18.07 -30.98 -12.61
N GLY A 180 -18.90 -31.12 -11.57
CA GLY A 180 -18.43 -31.19 -10.17
C GLY A 180 -17.97 -29.86 -9.58
N HIS A 181 -18.35 -28.72 -10.15
CA HIS A 181 -18.02 -27.40 -9.62
C HIS A 181 -18.77 -27.08 -8.31
N ASN A 182 -18.10 -26.41 -7.37
CA ASN A 182 -18.74 -25.94 -6.15
C ASN A 182 -19.58 -24.67 -6.37
N VAL A 183 -20.47 -24.35 -5.42
CA VAL A 183 -21.37 -23.18 -5.50
C VAL A 183 -20.61 -21.86 -5.65
N ASN A 184 -19.48 -21.70 -4.96
CA ASN A 184 -18.70 -20.46 -4.99
C ASN A 184 -18.10 -20.21 -6.37
N TYR A 185 -17.66 -21.26 -7.05
CA TYR A 185 -17.20 -21.19 -8.42
C TYR A 185 -18.31 -20.67 -9.35
N VAL A 186 -19.54 -21.21 -9.23
CA VAL A 186 -20.68 -20.78 -10.04
C VAL A 186 -21.05 -19.31 -9.77
N LYS A 187 -21.11 -18.90 -8.49
CA LYS A 187 -21.37 -17.50 -8.11
C LYS A 187 -20.28 -16.55 -8.64
N ASN A 188 -19.01 -16.97 -8.59
CA ASN A 188 -17.90 -16.18 -9.11
C ASN A 188 -17.99 -16.00 -10.63
N LEU A 189 -18.26 -17.08 -11.38
CA LEU A 189 -18.46 -17.00 -12.83
C LEU A 189 -19.61 -16.06 -13.20
N TYR A 190 -20.72 -16.15 -12.47
CA TYR A 190 -21.87 -15.27 -12.66
C TYR A 190 -21.46 -13.80 -12.51
N LEU A 191 -20.79 -13.45 -11.41
CA LEU A 191 -20.41 -12.07 -11.13
C LEU A 191 -19.30 -11.56 -12.08
N GLN A 192 -18.36 -12.42 -12.48
CA GLN A 192 -17.35 -12.10 -13.49
C GLN A 192 -17.99 -11.80 -14.85
N GLN A 193 -18.94 -12.62 -15.30
CA GLN A 193 -19.70 -12.36 -16.52
C GLN A 193 -20.47 -11.05 -16.41
N LEU A 194 -21.12 -10.79 -15.27
CA LEU A 194 -21.81 -9.53 -15.04
C LEU A 194 -20.85 -8.33 -15.13
N TYR A 195 -19.66 -8.41 -14.54
CA TYR A 195 -18.69 -7.32 -14.62
C TYR A 195 -18.12 -7.10 -16.03
N GLY A 196 -18.04 -8.15 -16.84
CA GLY A 196 -17.73 -8.03 -18.26
C GLY A 196 -18.82 -7.25 -19.02
N LEU A 197 -20.09 -7.49 -18.69
CA LEU A 197 -21.25 -6.83 -19.33
C LEU A 197 -21.53 -5.41 -18.80
N ALA A 198 -21.30 -5.20 -17.50
CA ALA A 198 -21.60 -3.97 -16.78
C ALA A 198 -20.43 -3.59 -15.86
N PRO A 199 -19.33 -3.05 -16.42
CA PRO A 199 -18.17 -2.62 -15.63
C PRO A 199 -18.54 -1.60 -14.54
N ASN A 200 -19.57 -0.78 -14.79
CA ASN A 200 -20.06 0.24 -13.87
C ASN A 200 -21.22 -0.24 -12.99
N TYR A 201 -21.42 -1.55 -12.83
CA TYR A 201 -22.36 -2.06 -11.84
C TYR A 201 -22.06 -1.46 -10.45
N LEU A 202 -23.10 -0.85 -9.82
CA LEU A 202 -23.06 -0.02 -8.60
C LEU A 202 -22.54 1.42 -8.74
N ALA A 203 -22.27 1.92 -9.95
CA ALA A 203 -22.05 3.35 -10.15
C ALA A 203 -23.35 4.13 -9.91
N GLU A 204 -23.23 5.30 -9.28
CA GLU A 204 -24.36 6.20 -9.04
C GLU A 204 -24.39 7.32 -10.09
N GLU A 205 -25.54 7.51 -10.72
CA GLU A 205 -25.79 8.57 -11.72
C GLU A 205 -26.74 9.61 -11.13
N HIS A 206 -26.30 10.87 -11.13
CA HIS A 206 -27.06 12.03 -10.74
C HIS A 206 -27.44 12.82 -11.99
N LYS A 207 -28.73 12.82 -12.30
CA LYS A 207 -29.33 13.52 -13.46
C LYS A 207 -29.77 14.93 -13.08
N ASP A 208 -30.07 15.75 -14.08
CA ASP A 208 -30.56 17.13 -13.90
C ASP A 208 -29.62 18.02 -13.05
N VAL A 209 -28.31 17.81 -13.16
CA VAL A 209 -27.30 18.63 -12.46
C VAL A 209 -26.87 19.77 -13.37
N ILE A 210 -26.68 20.97 -12.80
CA ILE A 210 -26.13 22.12 -13.52
C ILE A 210 -24.66 22.27 -13.11
N TRP A 211 -23.75 22.17 -14.07
CA TRP A 211 -22.35 22.51 -13.88
C TRP A 211 -22.12 23.98 -14.20
N GLN A 212 -21.62 24.73 -13.22
CA GLN A 212 -21.29 26.14 -13.33
C GLN A 212 -19.78 26.28 -13.60
N ASN A 213 -19.44 26.94 -14.69
CA ASN A 213 -18.06 27.23 -15.08
C ASN A 213 -17.93 28.72 -15.42
N GLY A 214 -17.62 29.55 -14.41
CA GLY A 214 -17.68 30.99 -14.54
C GLY A 214 -19.12 31.47 -14.78
N THR A 215 -19.36 32.16 -15.89
CA THR A 215 -20.70 32.63 -16.29
C THR A 215 -21.51 31.57 -17.04
N GLU A 216 -20.89 30.49 -17.49
CA GLU A 216 -21.57 29.43 -18.23
C GLU A 216 -22.25 28.42 -17.28
N SER A 217 -23.48 28.04 -17.61
CA SER A 217 -24.24 27.00 -16.91
C SER A 217 -24.61 25.90 -17.89
N THR A 218 -24.08 24.70 -17.65
CA THR A 218 -24.27 23.55 -18.54
C THR A 218 -25.07 22.47 -17.82
N PRO A 219 -26.19 21.98 -18.39
CA PRO A 219 -26.88 20.81 -17.87
C PRO A 219 -26.04 19.54 -18.13
N VAL A 220 -25.79 18.78 -17.07
CA VAL A 220 -24.93 17.61 -17.08
C VAL A 220 -25.58 16.43 -16.34
N ARG A 221 -25.04 15.23 -16.59
CA ARG A 221 -25.24 14.06 -15.72
C ARG A 221 -23.90 13.75 -15.06
N VAL A 222 -23.89 13.60 -13.74
CA VAL A 222 -22.68 13.30 -12.97
C VAL A 222 -22.72 11.83 -12.57
N VAL A 223 -21.66 11.08 -12.86
CA VAL A 223 -21.56 9.66 -12.55
C VAL A 223 -20.36 9.41 -11.66
N VAL A 224 -20.60 8.77 -10.51
CA VAL A 224 -19.55 8.30 -9.61
C VAL A 224 -19.30 6.82 -9.92
N ALA A 225 -18.25 6.54 -10.69
CA ALA A 225 -17.84 5.22 -11.15
C ALA A 225 -16.34 4.99 -10.84
N PRO A 226 -15.99 4.67 -9.58
CA PRO A 226 -14.59 4.54 -9.16
C PRO A 226 -13.77 3.52 -9.95
N PHE A 227 -14.42 2.53 -10.55
CA PHE A 227 -13.76 1.44 -11.28
C PHE A 227 -14.07 1.45 -12.78
N HIS A 228 -14.46 2.59 -13.34
CA HIS A 228 -14.66 2.69 -14.78
C HIS A 228 -13.34 2.32 -15.52
N PRO A 229 -13.36 1.45 -16.55
CA PRO A 229 -12.14 0.88 -17.14
C PRO A 229 -11.11 1.88 -17.68
N HIS A 230 -11.57 3.06 -18.13
CA HIS A 230 -10.72 4.07 -18.76
C HIS A 230 -10.70 5.44 -18.06
N GLN A 231 -11.67 5.70 -17.18
CA GLN A 231 -11.92 7.02 -16.60
C GLN A 231 -12.48 6.86 -15.18
N PRO A 232 -11.73 6.23 -14.27
CA PRO A 232 -12.20 5.90 -12.92
C PRO A 232 -12.48 7.16 -12.09
N GLY A 233 -13.46 7.09 -11.20
CA GLY A 233 -13.84 8.18 -10.29
C GLY A 233 -15.08 8.91 -10.76
N ILE A 234 -15.01 10.24 -10.84
CA ILE A 234 -16.13 11.11 -11.21
C ILE A 234 -16.07 11.42 -12.70
N ARG A 235 -17.19 11.20 -13.39
CA ARG A 235 -17.38 11.48 -14.81
C ARG A 235 -18.58 12.40 -15.00
N ILE A 236 -18.49 13.28 -15.99
CA ILE A 236 -19.53 14.26 -16.30
C ILE A 236 -19.92 14.05 -17.76
N TYR A 237 -21.20 13.78 -18.00
CA TYR A 237 -21.75 13.77 -19.34
C TYR A 237 -22.40 15.11 -19.65
N ASN A 238 -21.86 15.84 -20.62
CA ASN A 238 -22.46 17.07 -21.09
C ASN A 238 -23.69 16.74 -21.94
N THR A 239 -24.87 17.15 -21.50
CA THR A 239 -26.11 16.81 -22.20
C THR A 239 -26.29 17.57 -23.51
N LEU A 240 -25.69 18.76 -23.63
CA LEU A 240 -25.76 19.60 -24.82
C LEU A 240 -24.80 19.09 -25.90
N LYS A 241 -23.53 18.86 -25.52
CA LYS A 241 -22.46 18.40 -26.44
C LYS A 241 -22.47 16.90 -26.68
N ARG A 242 -23.18 16.13 -25.83
CA ARG A 242 -23.29 14.67 -25.88
C ARG A 242 -21.95 13.94 -25.77
N ASP A 243 -21.04 14.49 -24.98
CA ASP A 243 -19.70 13.95 -24.74
C ASP A 243 -19.44 13.70 -23.24
N TRP A 244 -18.43 12.88 -22.97
CA TRP A 244 -17.97 12.55 -21.63
C TRP A 244 -16.70 13.33 -21.28
N LEU A 245 -16.71 13.93 -20.11
CA LEU A 245 -15.55 14.51 -19.46
C LEU A 245 -15.19 13.66 -18.24
N HIS A 246 -13.91 13.31 -18.11
CA HIS A 246 -13.38 12.75 -16.87
C HIS A 246 -13.05 13.90 -15.93
N ALA A 247 -13.70 13.93 -14.77
CA ALA A 247 -13.59 15.06 -13.85
C ALA A 247 -12.41 14.88 -12.89
N CYS A 248 -12.30 13.72 -12.25
CA CYS A 248 -11.17 13.31 -11.40
C CYS A 248 -11.31 11.85 -10.95
N THR A 249 -10.23 11.27 -10.44
CA THR A 249 -10.30 10.03 -9.65
C THR A 249 -10.77 10.32 -8.22
N ILE A 250 -11.10 9.28 -7.43
CA ILE A 250 -11.52 9.47 -6.03
C ILE A 250 -10.35 10.00 -5.18
N GLU A 251 -9.12 9.56 -5.46
CA GLU A 251 -7.88 9.97 -4.78
C GLU A 251 -7.55 11.45 -4.98
N GLU A 252 -8.07 12.06 -6.05
CA GLU A 252 -7.85 13.47 -6.37
C GLU A 252 -8.82 14.42 -5.64
N LEU A 253 -9.83 13.91 -4.95
CA LEU A 253 -10.74 14.71 -4.14
C LEU A 253 -10.03 15.26 -2.89
N ILE A 254 -10.37 16.49 -2.50
CA ILE A 254 -9.78 17.17 -1.33
C ILE A 254 -10.86 17.44 -0.28
N TYR A 255 -11.92 18.16 -0.64
CA TYR A 255 -13.07 18.44 0.22
C TYR A 255 -14.33 18.70 -0.62
N LEU A 256 -15.49 18.50 0.00
CA LEU A 256 -16.80 18.79 -0.55
C LEU A 256 -17.46 19.85 0.33
N THR A 257 -17.86 20.99 -0.24
CA THR A 257 -18.39 22.12 0.52
C THR A 257 -19.74 22.57 -0.03
N ARG A 258 -20.73 22.64 0.85
CA ARG A 258 -22.08 23.11 0.52
C ARG A 258 -22.09 24.62 0.41
N ASN A 259 -22.59 25.14 -0.70
CA ASN A 259 -22.60 26.58 -1.02
C ASN A 259 -24.05 27.11 -1.18
N GLY A 260 -24.95 26.82 -0.22
CA GLY A 260 -26.37 27.21 -0.29
C GLY A 260 -27.21 26.32 -1.23
N ASP A 261 -28.37 26.83 -1.69
CA ASP A 261 -29.43 26.19 -2.50
C ASP A 261 -29.02 25.00 -3.39
N ASN A 262 -28.83 23.83 -2.76
CA ASN A 262 -28.38 22.59 -3.40
C ASN A 262 -27.10 22.72 -4.24
N CYS A 263 -26.26 23.70 -3.92
CA CYS A 263 -24.99 23.98 -4.59
C CYS A 263 -23.83 23.31 -3.85
N LEU A 264 -22.88 22.77 -4.61
CA LEU A 264 -21.71 22.08 -4.09
C LEU A 264 -20.45 22.52 -4.82
N GLU A 265 -19.43 22.88 -4.05
CA GLU A 265 -18.06 22.92 -4.51
C GLU A 265 -17.39 21.56 -4.29
N VAL A 266 -16.93 20.96 -5.39
CA VAL A 266 -16.09 19.77 -5.39
C VAL A 266 -14.65 20.22 -5.55
N SER A 267 -13.94 20.32 -4.44
CA SER A 267 -12.51 20.62 -4.45
C SER A 267 -11.72 19.36 -4.75
N ARG A 268 -10.83 19.49 -5.72
CA ARG A 268 -10.04 18.39 -6.29
C ARG A 268 -8.67 18.89 -6.71
N ARG A 269 -7.76 17.97 -7.02
CA ARG A 269 -6.51 18.31 -7.69
C ARG A 269 -6.81 18.97 -9.04
N GLY A 270 -6.44 20.23 -9.19
CA GLY A 270 -6.76 21.05 -10.37
C GLY A 270 -7.91 22.01 -10.10
N THR A 271 -8.70 22.31 -11.13
CA THR A 271 -9.79 23.31 -11.04
C THR A 271 -11.01 22.74 -10.31
N PRO A 272 -11.51 23.39 -9.24
CA PRO A 272 -12.74 22.97 -8.56
C PRO A 272 -13.95 22.90 -9.50
N LEU A 273 -14.93 22.07 -9.14
CA LEU A 273 -16.19 21.98 -9.87
C LEU A 273 -17.31 22.57 -9.02
N PHE A 274 -18.17 23.37 -9.63
CA PHE A 274 -19.34 23.93 -8.98
C PHE A 274 -20.59 23.30 -9.57
N LEU A 275 -21.31 22.53 -8.75
CA LEU A 275 -22.45 21.73 -9.18
C LEU A 275 -23.70 22.18 -8.43
N LYS A 276 -24.80 22.41 -9.14
CA LYS A 276 -26.12 22.64 -8.55
C LYS A 276 -27.02 21.46 -8.81
N PHE A 277 -27.47 20.82 -7.74
CA PHE A 277 -28.36 19.66 -7.79
C PHE A 277 -29.83 20.10 -7.74
N LYS A 278 -30.71 19.24 -8.24
CA LYS A 278 -32.15 19.50 -8.28
C LYS A 278 -32.79 19.51 -6.90
N SER A 279 -32.28 18.69 -5.97
CA SER A 279 -32.79 18.59 -4.61
C SER A 279 -31.68 18.30 -3.60
N GLU A 280 -31.98 18.58 -2.33
CA GLU A 280 -31.08 18.32 -1.21
C GLU A 280 -30.79 16.82 -1.05
N GLU A 281 -31.75 15.95 -1.36
CA GLU A 281 -31.53 14.50 -1.31
C GLU A 281 -30.53 14.03 -2.37
N GLN A 282 -30.59 14.58 -3.59
CA GLN A 282 -29.62 14.26 -4.63
C GLN A 282 -28.22 14.76 -4.27
N LEU A 283 -28.12 15.99 -3.76
CA LEU A 283 -26.88 16.57 -3.27
C LEU A 283 -26.28 15.70 -2.15
N SER A 284 -27.07 15.38 -1.13
CA SER A 284 -26.66 14.53 -0.01
C SER A 284 -26.24 13.12 -0.46
N SER A 285 -26.94 12.52 -1.43
CA SER A 285 -26.55 11.23 -1.99
C SER A 285 -25.20 11.32 -2.71
N PHE A 286 -24.96 12.36 -3.51
CA PHE A 286 -23.70 12.57 -4.21
C PHE A 286 -22.52 12.76 -3.24
N ILE A 287 -22.70 13.60 -2.21
CA ILE A 287 -21.68 13.81 -1.17
C ILE A 287 -21.34 12.47 -0.50
N SER A 288 -22.36 11.72 -0.07
CA SER A 288 -22.15 10.47 0.69
C SER A 288 -21.53 9.34 -0.13
N VAL A 289 -21.79 9.23 -1.45
CA VAL A 289 -21.10 8.23 -2.29
C VAL A 289 -19.63 8.60 -2.48
N CYS A 290 -19.32 9.89 -2.70
CA CYS A 290 -17.94 10.35 -2.83
C CYS A 290 -17.17 10.16 -1.52
N ASP A 291 -17.78 10.53 -0.40
CA ASP A 291 -17.22 10.36 0.94
C ASP A 291 -16.96 8.91 1.29
N GLY A 292 -17.94 8.02 1.08
CA GLY A 292 -17.80 6.61 1.38
C GLY A 292 -16.72 5.93 0.53
N TYR A 293 -16.65 6.21 -0.78
CA TYR A 293 -15.55 5.71 -1.60
C TYR A 293 -14.21 6.30 -1.17
N TYR A 294 -14.13 7.60 -0.87
CA TYR A 294 -12.89 8.20 -0.39
C TYR A 294 -12.39 7.56 0.91
N ARG A 295 -13.29 7.25 1.85
CA ARG A 295 -12.96 6.52 3.07
C ARG A 295 -12.48 5.11 2.81
N LEU A 296 -13.15 4.39 1.91
CA LEU A 296 -12.87 2.99 1.61
C LEU A 296 -11.72 2.81 0.60
N MET A 297 -11.24 3.88 -0.04
CA MET A 297 -10.14 3.82 -1.02
C MET A 297 -8.88 4.55 -0.54
N VAL A 298 -9.03 5.68 0.15
CA VAL A 298 -7.95 6.64 0.41
C VAL A 298 -7.67 6.81 1.90
N LYS A 299 -8.68 7.27 2.66
CA LYS A 299 -8.51 7.67 4.08
C LYS A 299 -9.70 7.25 4.93
N TRP A 300 -9.60 6.09 5.57
CA TRP A 300 -10.68 5.51 6.39
C TRP A 300 -11.30 6.47 7.42
N THR A 301 -10.49 7.29 8.09
CA THR A 301 -10.94 8.12 9.23
C THR A 301 -11.30 9.56 8.84
N PHE A 302 -11.49 9.85 7.56
CA PHE A 302 -11.67 11.21 7.05
C PHE A 302 -13.00 11.37 6.30
N ASN A 303 -13.77 12.39 6.65
CA ASN A 303 -14.93 12.80 5.86
C ASN A 303 -14.57 13.95 4.91
N LEU A 304 -14.97 13.85 3.64
CA LEU A 304 -14.78 14.89 2.62
C LEU A 304 -15.64 16.13 2.88
N SER A 305 -16.83 15.96 3.46
CA SER A 305 -17.73 17.06 3.85
C SER A 305 -17.80 17.15 5.37
N LYS A 306 -17.51 18.34 5.91
CA LYS A 306 -17.64 18.63 7.35
C LYS A 306 -19.09 18.75 7.81
N ASP A 307 -20.00 19.07 6.89
CA ASP A 307 -21.44 19.21 7.21
C ASP A 307 -22.17 17.87 7.17
N ASP A 308 -21.51 16.82 6.67
CA ASP A 308 -22.08 15.49 6.45
C ASP A 308 -21.24 14.39 7.14
N GLU A 309 -20.74 14.66 8.35
CA GLU A 309 -19.94 13.70 9.13
C GLU A 309 -20.67 12.36 9.33
N THR A 310 -19.92 11.26 9.20
CA THR A 310 -20.43 9.92 9.51
C THR A 310 -20.54 9.73 11.03
N PRO A 311 -21.73 9.37 11.58
CA PRO A 311 -21.93 9.26 13.03
C PRO A 311 -20.92 8.33 13.73
N SER A 312 -20.66 7.14 13.18
CA SER A 312 -19.73 6.20 13.79
C SER A 312 -18.27 6.68 13.76
N LEU A 313 -17.85 7.42 12.73
CA LEU A 313 -16.51 8.01 12.69
C LEU A 313 -16.34 9.09 13.75
N LYS A 314 -17.36 9.92 13.95
CA LYS A 314 -17.35 10.93 15.02
C LYS A 314 -17.18 10.31 16.39
N GLU A 315 -17.89 9.22 16.65
CA GLU A 315 -17.75 8.46 17.90
C GLU A 315 -16.35 7.83 18.02
N LEU A 316 -15.84 7.19 16.96
CA LEU A 316 -14.50 6.61 16.94
C LEU A 316 -13.41 7.65 17.21
N GLN A 317 -13.51 8.84 16.61
CA GLN A 317 -12.60 9.96 16.88
C GLN A 317 -12.68 10.42 18.34
N ARG A 318 -13.90 10.56 18.88
CA ARG A 318 -14.14 10.96 20.28
C ARG A 318 -13.42 10.04 21.27
N ILE A 319 -13.52 8.73 21.09
CA ILE A 319 -12.88 7.74 21.98
C ILE A 319 -11.47 7.30 21.53
N LYS A 320 -10.92 7.93 20.48
CA LYS A 320 -9.61 7.58 19.88
C LYS A 320 -9.50 6.09 19.47
N CYS A 321 -10.57 5.53 18.91
CA CYS A 321 -10.65 4.14 18.46
C CYS A 321 -10.47 4.01 16.94
N HIS A 322 -9.74 2.99 16.48
CA HIS A 322 -9.40 2.81 15.05
C HIS A 322 -10.52 2.25 14.18
N GLY A 323 -11.65 1.85 14.78
CA GLY A 323 -12.67 1.07 14.08
C GLY A 323 -12.29 -0.42 13.96
N PRO A 324 -12.98 -1.17 13.10
CA PRO A 324 -12.92 -2.63 13.06
C PRO A 324 -11.67 -3.18 12.37
N VAL A 325 -10.51 -3.00 13.00
CA VAL A 325 -9.20 -3.47 12.51
C VAL A 325 -8.70 -4.70 13.27
N GLY A 326 -7.93 -5.56 12.59
CA GLY A 326 -7.30 -6.72 13.21
C GLY A 326 -6.07 -6.39 14.08
N GLY A 327 -5.69 -7.32 14.96
CA GLY A 327 -4.53 -7.16 15.85
C GLY A 327 -3.21 -6.91 15.10
N ALA A 328 -3.03 -7.54 13.93
CA ALA A 328 -1.83 -7.35 13.10
C ALA A 328 -1.62 -5.89 12.65
N PHE A 329 -2.70 -5.13 12.43
CA PHE A 329 -2.62 -3.69 12.15
C PHE A 329 -2.14 -2.92 13.38
N SER A 330 -2.76 -3.20 14.52
CA SER A 330 -2.47 -2.54 15.79
C SER A 330 -1.02 -2.74 16.24
N TYR A 331 -0.54 -4.00 16.24
CA TYR A 331 0.82 -4.34 16.66
C TYR A 331 1.88 -3.66 15.81
N ARG A 332 1.65 -3.62 14.48
CA ARG A 332 2.53 -2.91 13.55
C ARG A 332 2.56 -1.41 13.84
N LYS A 333 1.41 -0.79 14.08
CA LYS A 333 1.32 0.63 14.36
C LYS A 333 1.99 1.02 15.68
N LEU A 334 1.83 0.22 16.74
CA LEU A 334 2.53 0.38 18.02
C LEU A 334 4.06 0.34 17.84
N GLU A 335 4.54 -0.57 17.02
CA GLU A 335 5.96 -0.71 16.66
C GLU A 335 6.47 0.48 15.84
N GLU A 336 5.79 0.82 14.75
CA GLU A 336 6.21 1.89 13.84
C GLU A 336 6.20 3.28 14.48
N LYS A 337 5.19 3.59 15.32
CA LYS A 337 5.01 4.94 15.87
C LYS A 337 5.79 5.17 17.15
N ARG A 338 6.01 4.13 17.96
CA ARG A 338 6.56 4.25 19.32
C ARG A 338 7.56 3.16 19.70
N GLY A 339 7.92 2.24 18.80
CA GLY A 339 8.86 1.16 19.12
C GLY A 339 8.37 0.27 20.26
N LYS A 340 7.05 0.08 20.40
CA LYS A 340 6.42 -0.66 21.51
C LYS A 340 6.81 -0.14 22.91
N LYS A 341 6.98 1.18 23.05
CA LYS A 341 7.25 1.83 24.33
C LYS A 341 6.22 1.40 25.39
N TYR A 342 6.70 1.05 26.58
CA TYR A 342 5.87 0.63 27.71
C TYR A 342 4.77 1.67 28.01
N GLY A 343 3.53 1.19 28.18
CA GLY A 343 2.37 2.03 28.44
C GLY A 343 1.73 2.66 27.20
N CYS A 344 2.31 2.49 26.00
CA CYS A 344 1.61 2.84 24.76
C CYS A 344 0.54 1.80 24.46
N TYR A 345 -0.62 2.27 24.00
CA TYR A 345 -1.75 1.38 23.68
C TYR A 345 -2.57 1.86 22.48
N ILE A 346 -3.32 0.93 21.89
CA ILE A 346 -4.30 1.17 20.83
C ILE A 346 -5.65 0.61 21.26
N LEU A 347 -6.70 1.42 21.07
CA LEU A 347 -8.10 0.98 21.13
C LEU A 347 -8.62 0.73 19.71
N ARG A 348 -9.26 -0.41 19.50
CA ARG A 348 -9.89 -0.80 18.23
C ARG A 348 -11.21 -1.54 18.44
N GLN A 349 -12.12 -1.47 17.47
CA GLN A 349 -13.30 -2.33 17.46
C GLN A 349 -12.91 -3.73 17.00
N CYS A 350 -13.67 -4.74 17.43
CA CYS A 350 -13.61 -6.07 16.84
C CYS A 350 -14.05 -5.98 15.37
N GLN A 351 -13.38 -6.75 14.52
CA GLN A 351 -13.71 -6.82 13.10
C GLN A 351 -14.92 -7.73 12.83
N ASP A 352 -15.21 -8.65 13.75
CA ASP A 352 -16.22 -9.70 13.61
C ASP A 352 -17.47 -9.43 14.46
N ASP A 353 -17.31 -8.88 15.66
CA ASP A 353 -18.38 -8.72 16.64
C ASP A 353 -18.71 -7.25 16.96
N TYR A 354 -20.00 -6.92 16.88
CA TYR A 354 -20.49 -5.61 17.32
C TYR A 354 -20.38 -5.45 18.84
N ASN A 355 -20.18 -4.21 19.28
CA ASN A 355 -20.03 -3.84 20.70
C ASN A 355 -18.81 -4.47 21.39
N VAL A 356 -17.93 -5.16 20.66
CA VAL A 356 -16.68 -5.70 21.17
C VAL A 356 -15.53 -4.80 20.72
N TYR A 357 -14.63 -4.52 21.65
CA TYR A 357 -13.45 -3.70 21.47
C TYR A 357 -12.23 -4.45 22.01
N TYR A 358 -11.06 -4.06 21.53
CA TYR A 358 -9.78 -4.57 22.02
C TYR A 358 -8.87 -3.42 22.40
N LEU A 359 -8.18 -3.61 23.51
CA LEU A 359 -7.13 -2.73 24.00
C LEU A 359 -5.81 -3.48 23.88
N ASP A 360 -4.98 -3.07 22.92
CA ASP A 360 -3.65 -3.64 22.71
C ASP A 360 -2.62 -2.77 23.43
N VAL A 361 -1.95 -3.31 24.44
CA VAL A 361 -1.12 -2.57 25.39
C VAL A 361 0.32 -3.06 25.35
N CYS A 362 1.30 -2.15 25.25
CA CYS A 362 2.72 -2.48 25.31
C CYS A 362 3.17 -2.69 26.76
N THR A 363 3.76 -3.85 27.03
CA THR A 363 4.25 -4.24 28.36
C THR A 363 5.72 -3.87 28.56
N LYS A 364 6.25 -4.04 29.79
CA LYS A 364 7.65 -3.73 30.13
C LYS A 364 8.66 -4.54 29.30
N ASN A 365 8.26 -5.70 28.81
CA ASN A 365 9.11 -6.60 28.03
C ASN A 365 9.06 -6.31 26.51
N SER A 366 8.55 -5.15 26.10
CA SER A 366 8.33 -4.79 24.69
C SER A 366 7.41 -5.76 23.92
N ALA A 367 6.62 -6.54 24.65
CA ALA A 367 5.54 -7.36 24.09
C ALA A 367 4.23 -6.54 24.04
N THR A 368 3.26 -7.02 23.26
CA THR A 368 1.92 -6.42 23.21
C THR A 368 0.91 -7.45 23.71
N GLU A 369 0.12 -7.06 24.70
CA GLU A 369 -0.99 -7.86 25.22
C GLU A 369 -2.32 -7.27 24.77
N THR A 370 -3.25 -8.13 24.37
CA THR A 370 -4.57 -7.74 23.92
C THR A 370 -5.61 -8.06 24.98
N TYR A 371 -6.39 -7.05 25.37
CA TYR A 371 -7.46 -7.18 26.34
C TYR A 371 -8.83 -6.94 25.70
N LEU A 372 -9.82 -7.73 26.11
CA LEU A 372 -11.20 -7.65 25.65
C LEU A 372 -11.97 -6.56 26.42
N LEU A 373 -12.71 -5.74 25.68
CA LEU A 373 -13.67 -4.77 26.21
C LEU A 373 -15.03 -4.99 25.57
N GLU A 374 -16.09 -5.09 26.37
CA GLU A 374 -17.46 -5.28 25.88
C GLU A 374 -18.33 -4.07 26.23
N PHE A 375 -18.98 -3.47 25.23
CA PHE A 375 -19.94 -2.39 25.44
C PHE A 375 -21.35 -2.94 25.68
N LYS A 376 -21.95 -2.61 26.82
CA LYS A 376 -23.28 -3.11 27.24
C LYS A 376 -24.39 -2.05 27.17
N GLY A 377 -24.22 -1.03 26.33
CA GLY A 377 -25.22 0.02 26.07
C GLY A 377 -25.05 1.27 26.94
N ASP A 378 -24.64 1.10 28.20
CA ASP A 378 -24.44 2.20 29.17
C ASP A 378 -23.02 2.23 29.75
N GLY A 379 -22.12 1.39 29.25
CA GLY A 379 -20.72 1.34 29.68
C GLY A 379 -19.94 0.16 29.09
N TYR A 380 -18.64 0.16 29.38
CA TYR A 380 -17.65 -0.81 28.94
C TYR A 380 -17.30 -1.76 30.09
N VAL A 381 -17.34 -3.06 29.83
CA VAL A 381 -16.89 -4.09 30.77
C VAL A 381 -15.46 -4.48 30.43
N PHE A 382 -14.57 -4.37 31.40
CA PHE A 382 -13.15 -4.69 31.31
C PHE A 382 -12.72 -5.42 32.57
N ASN A 383 -12.13 -6.62 32.44
CA ASN A 383 -11.73 -7.46 33.58
C ASN A 383 -12.81 -7.63 34.66
N LYS A 384 -14.07 -7.85 34.24
CA LYS A 384 -15.27 -7.98 35.11
C LYS A 384 -15.71 -6.69 35.83
N GLU A 385 -15.04 -5.57 35.60
CA GLU A 385 -15.44 -4.26 36.11
C GLU A 385 -16.15 -3.44 35.02
N LYS A 386 -17.09 -2.59 35.43
CA LYS A 386 -17.86 -1.73 34.53
C LYS A 386 -17.37 -0.29 34.62
N TYR A 387 -17.12 0.31 33.46
CA TYR A 387 -16.68 1.68 33.28
C TYR A 387 -17.70 2.43 32.42
N PHE A 388 -18.18 3.58 32.86
CA PHE A 388 -19.14 4.38 32.08
C PHE A 388 -18.53 5.02 30.83
N SER A 389 -17.19 5.14 30.76
CA SER A 389 -16.47 5.67 29.59
C SER A 389 -15.06 5.09 29.47
N ILE A 390 -14.48 5.19 28.26
CA ILE A 390 -13.08 4.79 28.00
C ILE A 390 -12.12 5.67 28.78
N GLU A 391 -12.41 6.97 28.90
CA GLU A 391 -11.59 7.93 29.65
C GLU A 391 -11.50 7.53 31.12
N ARG A 392 -12.62 7.09 31.72
CA ARG A 392 -12.62 6.57 33.09
C ARG A 392 -11.77 5.32 33.21
N LEU A 393 -11.92 4.36 32.30
CA LEU A 393 -11.11 3.13 32.27
C LEU A 393 -9.61 3.46 32.22
N VAL A 394 -9.22 4.37 31.33
CA VAL A 394 -7.83 4.82 31.18
C VAL A 394 -7.32 5.50 32.45
N SER A 395 -8.13 6.34 33.10
CA SER A 395 -7.75 7.02 34.36
C SER A 395 -7.48 6.05 35.51
N CYS A 396 -8.19 4.91 35.56
CA CYS A 396 -8.02 3.89 36.58
C CYS A 396 -6.76 3.03 36.39
N HIS A 397 -6.12 3.10 35.20
CA HIS A 397 -4.94 2.29 34.83
C HIS A 397 -3.71 3.14 34.51
N GLN A 398 -3.53 4.27 35.23
CA GLN A 398 -2.36 5.16 35.07
C GLN A 398 -1.15 4.78 35.94
N ASN A 399 -1.21 3.71 36.73
CA ASN A 399 -0.10 3.31 37.59
C ASN A 399 0.98 2.53 36.78
N PRO A 400 2.23 3.02 36.67
CA PRO A 400 3.30 2.32 35.95
C PRO A 400 3.73 0.99 36.59
N GLU A 401 3.43 0.79 37.87
CA GLU A 401 3.66 -0.47 38.59
C GLU A 401 2.46 -1.42 38.52
N GLY A 402 1.31 -0.94 38.05
CA GLY A 402 0.12 -1.74 37.86
C GLY A 402 0.30 -2.82 36.79
N ARG A 403 -0.52 -3.87 36.87
CA ARG A 403 -0.54 -4.96 35.87
C ARG A 403 -0.80 -4.44 34.46
N ILE A 404 -1.71 -3.49 34.34
CA ILE A 404 -2.06 -2.81 33.09
C ILE A 404 -1.74 -1.33 33.27
N PHE A 405 -0.94 -0.78 32.36
CA PHE A 405 -0.53 0.62 32.37
C PHE A 405 -0.91 1.27 31.05
N LEU A 406 -1.77 2.28 31.10
CA LEU A 406 -2.36 2.95 29.93
C LEU A 406 -1.91 4.41 29.86
N ASN A 407 -0.66 4.65 29.48
CA ASN A 407 -0.08 5.99 29.51
C ASN A 407 -0.37 6.82 28.24
N GLU A 408 -0.14 6.22 27.07
CA GLU A 408 -0.18 6.94 25.80
C GLU A 408 -1.05 6.19 24.78
N CYS A 409 -2.23 6.73 24.50
CA CYS A 409 -3.04 6.26 23.38
C CYS A 409 -2.38 6.68 22.07
N ILE A 410 -2.12 5.73 21.17
CA ILE A 410 -1.82 6.03 19.77
C ILE A 410 -3.16 6.19 19.05
N PRO A 411 -3.56 7.40 18.62
CA PRO A 411 -4.87 7.61 18.01
C PRO A 411 -4.89 7.15 16.54
N PRO A 412 -6.09 6.98 15.96
CA PRO A 412 -6.25 6.79 14.52
C PRO A 412 -5.62 7.94 13.74
N SER A 413 -5.08 7.65 12.56
CA SER A 413 -4.51 8.63 11.66
C SER A 413 -5.12 8.47 10.28
N GLU A 414 -5.39 9.59 9.60
CA GLU A 414 -5.85 9.59 8.21
C GLU A 414 -4.88 8.88 7.25
N TYR A 415 -3.61 8.72 7.63
CA TYR A 415 -2.58 8.05 6.82
C TYR A 415 -2.37 6.58 7.22
N ASP A 416 -3.23 6.04 8.09
CA ASP A 416 -3.20 4.63 8.46
C ASP A 416 -3.55 3.76 7.25
N LYS A 417 -2.65 2.83 6.89
CA LYS A 417 -2.94 1.77 5.92
C LYS A 417 -3.55 0.58 6.66
N SER A 418 -4.88 0.51 6.67
CA SER A 418 -5.63 -0.57 7.31
C SER A 418 -6.39 -1.42 6.29
N GLN A 419 -6.87 -2.59 6.73
CA GLN A 419 -7.76 -3.44 5.94
C GLN A 419 -9.12 -2.81 5.64
N LEU A 420 -9.43 -1.64 6.22
CA LEU A 420 -10.69 -0.93 6.02
C LEU A 420 -10.73 -0.13 4.70
N LEU A 421 -9.61 -0.08 3.98
CA LEU A 421 -9.56 0.41 2.61
C LEU A 421 -10.11 -0.66 1.63
N LEU A 422 -11.35 -1.09 1.86
CA LEU A 422 -12.00 -2.22 1.18
C LEU A 422 -12.19 -2.02 -0.33
N CYS A 423 -12.27 -0.76 -0.77
CA CYS A 423 -12.46 -0.39 -2.17
C CYS A 423 -11.14 0.03 -2.84
N GLY A 424 -10.04 0.14 -2.08
CA GLY A 424 -8.74 0.49 -2.62
C GLY A 424 -8.09 -0.63 -3.42
N GLU A 425 -7.02 -0.32 -4.17
CA GLU A 425 -6.22 -1.38 -4.78
C GLU A 425 -5.62 -2.28 -3.69
N PRO A 426 -5.67 -3.61 -3.84
CA PRO A 426 -4.99 -4.50 -2.91
C PRO A 426 -3.50 -4.17 -2.91
N VAL A 427 -2.91 -4.07 -1.72
CA VAL A 427 -1.46 -3.88 -1.55
C VAL A 427 -0.76 -5.02 -2.28
N LYS A 428 -0.26 -4.73 -3.48
CA LYS A 428 0.47 -5.68 -4.30
C LYS A 428 1.68 -6.17 -3.49
N LYS A 429 1.81 -7.48 -3.30
CA LYS A 429 2.94 -8.05 -2.54
C LYS A 429 4.25 -7.67 -3.22
N GLY A 430 5.16 -7.07 -2.45
CA GLY A 430 6.46 -6.63 -2.94
C GLY A 430 7.29 -7.78 -3.54
N VAL A 431 7.45 -7.78 -4.87
CA VAL A 431 8.49 -8.47 -5.61
C VAL A 431 9.85 -7.91 -5.19
N ARG A 432 10.78 -8.82 -4.85
CA ARG A 432 12.18 -8.44 -4.67
C ARG A 432 12.80 -8.34 -6.05
N ILE A 433 13.44 -7.21 -6.32
CA ILE A 433 14.14 -6.95 -7.57
C ILE A 433 15.63 -7.18 -7.34
N ASP A 434 16.29 -7.81 -8.30
CA ASP A 434 17.74 -8.02 -8.28
C ASP A 434 18.51 -6.79 -8.80
N GLN A 435 19.84 -6.83 -8.70
CA GLN A 435 20.66 -5.67 -9.10
C GLN A 435 20.67 -5.39 -10.60
N ALA A 436 20.42 -6.39 -11.45
CA ALA A 436 20.44 -6.23 -12.90
C ALA A 436 19.14 -5.56 -13.39
N GLU A 437 18.00 -6.03 -12.90
CA GLU A 437 16.69 -5.44 -13.19
C GLU A 437 16.57 -4.00 -12.61
N LEU A 438 17.25 -3.71 -11.49
CA LEU A 438 17.39 -2.35 -10.98
C LEU A 438 18.19 -1.44 -11.91
N GLN A 439 19.31 -1.92 -12.50
CA GLN A 439 20.09 -1.11 -13.42
C GLN A 439 19.22 -0.64 -14.57
N ASP A 440 18.34 -1.50 -15.08
CA ASP A 440 17.36 -1.17 -16.10
C ASP A 440 16.34 -0.13 -15.64
N ILE A 441 15.78 -0.27 -14.43
CA ILE A 441 14.85 0.71 -13.84
C ILE A 441 15.52 2.07 -13.58
N LEU A 442 16.82 2.07 -13.26
CA LEU A 442 17.59 3.27 -12.94
C LEU A 442 18.43 3.78 -14.11
N LYS A 443 18.29 3.23 -15.33
CA LYS A 443 19.06 3.61 -16.53
C LYS A 443 19.03 5.12 -16.81
N ASP A 444 17.88 5.74 -16.60
CA ASP A 444 17.68 7.17 -16.87
C ASP A 444 18.12 8.09 -15.71
N ASN A 445 18.45 7.50 -14.54
CA ASN A 445 18.80 8.25 -13.33
C ASN A 445 20.32 8.26 -13.11
N LYS A 446 20.97 9.24 -13.74
CA LYS A 446 22.42 9.43 -13.66
C LYS A 446 22.91 9.94 -12.29
N SER A 447 22.03 10.46 -11.42
CA SER A 447 22.40 11.08 -10.14
C SER A 447 21.71 10.43 -8.92
N PRO A 448 22.37 10.35 -7.76
CA PRO A 448 21.76 9.86 -6.52
C PRO A 448 20.57 10.70 -6.07
N ARG A 449 19.57 10.07 -5.44
CA ARG A 449 18.32 10.70 -5.02
C ARG A 449 18.34 11.10 -3.55
N CYS A 450 17.58 12.13 -3.18
CA CYS A 450 17.19 12.33 -1.79
C CYS A 450 16.04 11.36 -1.46
N LEU A 451 16.27 10.43 -0.53
CA LEU A 451 15.35 9.33 -0.21
C LEU A 451 14.67 9.56 1.15
N PRO A 452 13.34 9.37 1.25
CA PRO A 452 12.64 9.40 2.52
C PRO A 452 13.02 8.20 3.41
N ASN A 453 13.31 8.42 4.70
CA ASN A 453 13.65 7.33 5.64
C ASN A 453 12.56 6.26 5.73
N LYS A 454 11.28 6.63 5.54
CA LYS A 454 10.13 5.71 5.53
C LYS A 454 10.22 4.62 4.45
N ASP A 455 10.99 4.87 3.39
CA ASP A 455 11.16 3.93 2.28
C ASP A 455 12.32 2.95 2.55
N ILE A 456 13.06 3.13 3.65
CA ILE A 456 14.14 2.24 4.09
C ILE A 456 13.67 1.40 5.27
N LEU A 457 13.66 0.08 5.09
CA LEU A 457 13.34 -0.89 6.14
C LEU A 457 14.63 -1.54 6.64
N LEU A 458 14.96 -1.31 7.91
CA LEU A 458 16.08 -1.99 8.56
C LEU A 458 15.68 -3.40 8.96
N TYR A 459 16.55 -4.39 8.73
CA TYR A 459 16.31 -5.74 9.24
C TYR A 459 16.54 -5.75 10.75
N THR A 460 15.54 -6.24 11.51
CA THR A 460 15.67 -6.50 12.95
C THR A 460 16.79 -7.52 13.19
N GLY A 461 17.77 -7.18 14.03
CA GLY A 461 18.94 -8.03 14.29
C GLY A 461 20.02 -8.03 13.20
N SER A 462 20.02 -7.07 12.27
CA SER A 462 21.06 -6.97 11.24
C SER A 462 22.46 -6.78 11.83
N GLU A 463 23.44 -7.48 11.26
CA GLU A 463 24.87 -7.28 11.56
C GLU A 463 25.24 -5.81 11.37
N LYS A 464 25.76 -5.20 12.43
CA LYS A 464 26.21 -3.81 12.45
C LYS A 464 27.72 -3.78 12.22
N VAL A 465 28.15 -3.27 11.06
CA VAL A 465 29.58 -3.11 10.76
C VAL A 465 30.03 -1.69 11.06
N GLY A 466 31.11 -1.55 11.85
CA GLY A 466 31.72 -0.26 12.17
C GLY A 466 31.00 0.54 13.26
N SER A 467 30.43 -0.14 14.25
CA SER A 467 29.66 0.46 15.35
C SER A 467 30.40 1.44 16.23
N GLU A 468 31.73 1.44 16.19
CA GLU A 468 32.59 2.33 16.98
C GLU A 468 33.15 3.51 16.16
N ASN A 469 32.87 3.55 14.85
CA ASN A 469 33.37 4.59 13.94
C ASN A 469 32.39 5.76 13.81
N ILE A 470 32.79 6.84 13.12
CA ILE A 470 31.90 7.99 12.80
C ILE A 470 30.60 7.54 12.09
N THR A 471 30.67 6.47 11.29
CA THR A 471 29.53 5.90 10.55
C THR A 471 29.37 4.41 10.84
N ALA A 472 28.13 3.94 10.91
CA ALA A 472 27.77 2.53 10.99
C ALA A 472 27.05 2.08 9.71
N THR A 473 27.29 0.85 9.24
CA THR A 473 26.61 0.30 8.05
C THR A 473 25.68 -0.84 8.44
N TYR A 474 24.45 -0.79 7.93
CA TYR A 474 23.40 -1.77 8.14
C TYR A 474 22.99 -2.40 6.80
N LYS A 475 22.61 -3.67 6.84
CA LYS A 475 21.81 -4.27 5.77
C LYS A 475 20.38 -3.74 5.87
N ALA A 476 19.83 -3.22 4.78
CA ALA A 476 18.48 -2.68 4.74
C ALA A 476 17.77 -3.06 3.44
N LEU A 477 16.47 -2.77 3.39
CA LEU A 477 15.63 -2.96 2.23
C LEU A 477 15.03 -1.61 1.82
N TRP A 478 15.38 -1.12 0.64
CA TRP A 478 14.81 0.08 0.03
C TRP A 478 13.55 -0.28 -0.77
N ARG A 479 12.45 0.40 -0.46
CA ARG A 479 11.18 0.34 -1.19
C ARG A 479 11.20 1.33 -2.35
N LEU A 480 11.28 0.83 -3.57
CA LEU A 480 11.18 1.67 -4.78
C LEU A 480 9.73 2.08 -5.04
N ASP A 481 8.80 1.13 -4.88
CA ASP A 481 7.36 1.33 -4.88
C ASP A 481 6.68 0.26 -4.00
N GLU A 482 5.35 0.19 -3.99
CA GLU A 482 4.60 -0.77 -3.16
C GLU A 482 4.93 -2.23 -3.49
N THR A 483 5.34 -2.49 -4.73
CA THR A 483 5.64 -3.80 -5.31
C THR A 483 7.11 -4.11 -5.47
N LYS A 484 8.00 -3.13 -5.38
CA LYS A 484 9.42 -3.32 -5.71
C LYS A 484 10.28 -2.99 -4.52
N LYS A 485 11.04 -4.00 -4.06
CA LYS A 485 11.96 -3.86 -2.91
C LYS A 485 13.36 -4.32 -3.29
N LEU A 486 14.37 -3.58 -2.85
CA LEU A 486 15.77 -3.81 -3.15
C LEU A 486 16.61 -3.90 -1.88
N GLN A 487 17.53 -4.85 -1.83
CA GLN A 487 18.50 -4.93 -0.74
C GLN A 487 19.62 -3.91 -0.92
N VAL A 488 19.86 -3.10 0.11
CA VAL A 488 20.83 -1.99 0.10
C VAL A 488 21.72 -2.01 1.33
N ALA A 489 22.90 -1.42 1.22
CA ALA A 489 23.76 -1.10 2.35
C ALA A 489 23.42 0.32 2.83
N PHE A 490 23.01 0.45 4.07
CA PHE A 490 22.54 1.69 4.66
C PHE A 490 23.59 2.22 5.66
N LYS A 491 24.39 3.19 5.22
CA LYS A 491 25.52 3.72 5.99
C LYS A 491 25.13 5.02 6.70
N THR A 492 24.84 4.92 7.99
CA THR A 492 24.34 6.03 8.81
C THR A 492 25.47 6.80 9.49
N LEU A 493 25.34 8.11 9.58
CA LEU A 493 26.09 8.95 10.51
C LEU A 493 25.58 8.67 11.95
N GLN A 494 26.47 8.33 12.88
CA GLN A 494 26.05 8.02 14.24
C GLN A 494 25.52 9.27 14.96
N ARG A 495 24.47 9.13 15.77
CA ARG A 495 23.74 10.25 16.38
C ARG A 495 24.63 11.10 17.30
N ASP A 496 25.50 10.45 18.07
CA ASP A 496 26.48 11.08 18.97
C ASP A 496 27.58 11.83 18.21
N ARG A 497 27.78 11.54 16.92
CA ARG A 497 28.79 12.16 16.04
C ARG A 497 28.20 13.15 15.03
N ALA A 498 26.87 13.27 14.98
CA ALA A 498 26.20 14.05 13.94
C ALA A 498 26.55 15.54 14.00
N ASN A 499 26.65 16.13 15.20
CA ASN A 499 26.97 17.54 15.37
C ASN A 499 28.36 17.91 14.83
N ASP A 500 29.33 17.00 14.95
CA ASP A 500 30.72 17.26 14.58
C ASP A 500 31.01 16.98 13.10
N TYR A 501 30.30 16.00 12.50
CA TYR A 501 30.68 15.44 11.19
C TYR A 501 29.61 15.56 10.11
N LEU A 502 28.44 16.14 10.38
CA LEU A 502 27.36 16.24 9.38
C LEU A 502 27.78 16.98 8.11
N LYS A 503 28.47 18.12 8.26
CA LYS A 503 28.94 18.92 7.11
C LYS A 503 29.86 18.10 6.20
N ASP A 504 30.89 17.49 6.79
CA ASP A 504 31.85 16.66 6.07
C ASP A 504 31.17 15.43 5.44
N PHE A 505 30.16 14.86 6.11
CA PHE A 505 29.42 13.70 5.61
C PHE A 505 28.59 14.04 4.37
N ILE A 506 27.92 15.19 4.36
CA ILE A 506 27.14 15.67 3.21
C ILE A 506 28.06 16.10 2.06
N GLU A 507 29.18 16.77 2.36
CA GLU A 507 30.17 17.14 1.35
C GLU A 507 30.77 15.89 0.68
N LEU A 508 31.09 14.87 1.48
CA LEU A 508 31.56 13.59 0.98
C LEU A 508 30.53 12.90 0.08
N ALA A 509 29.26 12.90 0.50
CA ALA A 509 28.16 12.34 -0.28
C ALA A 509 27.98 13.07 -1.61
N SER A 510 28.09 14.40 -1.61
CA SER A 510 28.01 15.24 -2.82
C SER A 510 29.15 14.94 -3.79
N LYS A 511 30.38 14.80 -3.30
CA LYS A 511 31.53 14.41 -4.14
C LYS A 511 31.38 13.01 -4.71
N TRP A 512 30.98 12.04 -3.90
CA TRP A 512 30.77 10.67 -4.34
C TRP A 512 29.60 10.55 -5.33
N ALA A 513 28.58 11.39 -5.21
CA ALA A 513 27.45 11.43 -6.14
C ALA A 513 27.86 11.77 -7.59
N CYS A 514 28.99 12.44 -7.78
CA CYS A 514 29.52 12.78 -9.10
C CYS A 514 30.37 11.65 -9.73
N VAL A 515 30.66 10.57 -9.01
CA VAL A 515 31.52 9.49 -9.47
C VAL A 515 30.70 8.38 -10.12
N GLN A 516 30.83 8.23 -11.44
CA GLN A 516 30.20 7.15 -12.20
C GLN A 516 31.24 6.12 -12.64
N SER A 517 31.36 5.02 -11.89
CA SER A 517 32.30 3.94 -12.20
C SER A 517 31.66 2.58 -11.97
N SER A 518 31.91 1.62 -12.86
CA SER A 518 31.53 0.22 -12.66
C SER A 518 32.41 -0.49 -11.62
N SER A 519 33.55 0.12 -11.26
CA SER A 519 34.53 -0.43 -10.31
C SER A 519 34.41 0.17 -8.90
N ILE A 520 33.39 1.01 -8.64
CA ILE A 520 33.11 1.63 -7.36
C ILE A 520 31.70 1.25 -6.92
N VAL A 521 31.50 1.05 -5.62
CA VAL A 521 30.18 0.79 -5.03
C VAL A 521 29.24 1.96 -5.32
N ARG A 522 28.09 1.67 -5.93
CA ARG A 522 27.17 2.72 -6.37
C ARG A 522 26.45 3.37 -5.18
N LEU A 523 26.38 4.71 -5.19
CA LEU A 523 25.52 5.50 -4.32
C LEU A 523 24.15 5.68 -4.99
N TYR A 524 23.10 5.10 -4.42
CA TYR A 524 21.73 5.24 -4.92
C TYR A 524 21.06 6.53 -4.45
N GLY A 525 21.37 6.94 -3.23
CA GLY A 525 20.77 8.14 -2.65
C GLY A 525 21.25 8.44 -1.25
N VAL A 526 20.74 9.55 -0.71
CA VAL A 526 21.03 10.04 0.62
C VAL A 526 19.73 10.24 1.39
N THR A 527 19.71 9.90 2.66
CA THR A 527 18.64 10.25 3.58
C THR A 527 19.08 11.43 4.42
N LEU A 528 18.25 12.48 4.54
CA LEU A 528 18.60 13.71 5.26
C LEU A 528 17.96 13.79 6.66
N SER A 529 16.90 13.04 6.94
CA SER A 529 16.26 12.99 8.26
C SER A 529 16.90 11.95 9.17
N SER A 530 16.63 11.95 10.48
CA SER A 530 17.31 11.07 11.45
C SER A 530 16.97 9.57 11.24
N PRO A 531 17.93 8.69 10.88
CA PRO A 531 19.37 8.96 10.73
C PRO A 531 19.78 9.44 9.32
N THR A 532 20.65 10.45 9.26
CA THR A 532 21.28 10.90 8.02
C THR A 532 22.20 9.80 7.50
N ALA A 533 22.00 9.32 6.27
CA ALA A 533 22.66 8.12 5.79
C ALA A 533 22.87 8.10 4.26
N LEU A 534 23.80 7.25 3.83
CA LEU A 534 23.99 6.90 2.42
C LEU A 534 23.30 5.56 2.12
N VAL A 535 22.55 5.51 1.02
CA VAL A 535 21.92 4.30 0.51
C VAL A 535 22.79 3.77 -0.63
N LEU A 536 23.47 2.66 -0.39
CA LEU A 536 24.53 2.11 -1.23
C LEU A 536 24.14 0.75 -1.82
N GLU A 537 24.80 0.41 -2.92
CA GLU A 537 24.81 -0.96 -3.44
C GLU A 537 25.28 -1.95 -2.37
N TYR A 538 24.49 -3.01 -2.15
CA TYR A 538 24.82 -4.08 -1.23
C TYR A 538 25.55 -5.20 -1.96
N LEU A 539 26.76 -5.57 -1.51
CA LEU A 539 27.53 -6.66 -2.10
C LEU A 539 27.56 -7.86 -1.14
N PRO A 540 26.93 -9.00 -1.51
CA PRO A 540 26.64 -10.09 -0.56
C PRO A 540 27.88 -10.86 -0.11
N PHE A 541 28.96 -10.86 -0.88
CA PHE A 541 30.18 -11.58 -0.55
C PHE A 541 31.12 -10.78 0.38
N GLY A 542 30.80 -9.53 0.68
CA GLY A 542 31.55 -8.73 1.65
C GLY A 542 32.98 -8.35 1.22
N PRO A 543 33.85 -8.01 2.20
CA PRO A 543 35.23 -7.60 1.96
C PRO A 543 36.10 -8.68 1.31
N PHE A 544 36.91 -8.28 0.34
CA PHE A 544 37.73 -9.18 -0.46
C PHE A 544 38.85 -9.84 0.35
N ASP A 545 39.40 -9.17 1.37
CA ASP A 545 40.45 -9.74 2.23
C ASP A 545 39.93 -10.93 3.06
N VAL A 546 38.69 -10.86 3.55
CA VAL A 546 38.02 -11.96 4.24
C VAL A 546 37.79 -13.10 3.24
N TYR A 547 37.23 -12.78 2.07
CA TYR A 547 36.98 -13.77 1.03
C TYR A 547 38.24 -14.51 0.57
N LEU A 548 39.36 -13.78 0.41
CA LEU A 548 40.66 -14.34 0.05
C LEU A 548 41.14 -15.36 1.07
N ARG A 549 41.07 -15.04 2.37
CA ARG A 549 41.48 -15.96 3.45
C ARG A 549 40.62 -17.21 3.50
N GLU A 550 39.33 -17.09 3.20
CA GLU A 550 38.38 -18.20 3.27
C GLU A 550 38.34 -19.06 2.00
N ASN A 551 38.82 -18.55 0.86
CA ASN A 551 38.71 -19.20 -0.46
C ASN A 551 40.04 -19.21 -1.21
N GLU A 552 41.14 -19.37 -0.49
CA GLU A 552 42.52 -19.31 -1.00
C GLU A 552 42.70 -20.16 -2.27
N GLU A 553 42.27 -21.42 -2.22
CA GLU A 553 42.39 -22.39 -3.33
C GLU A 553 41.58 -22.02 -4.58
N ARG A 554 40.58 -21.13 -4.46
CA ARG A 554 39.69 -20.74 -5.57
C ARG A 554 40.20 -19.49 -6.30
N VAL A 555 41.09 -18.71 -5.70
CA VAL A 555 41.54 -17.43 -6.27
C VAL A 555 42.87 -17.62 -6.99
N LYS A 556 42.81 -17.64 -8.33
CA LYS A 556 43.99 -17.82 -9.19
C LYS A 556 44.76 -16.49 -9.36
N PRO A 557 46.06 -16.52 -9.73
CA PRO A 557 46.83 -15.30 -10.03
C PRO A 557 46.18 -14.39 -11.09
N LEU A 558 45.48 -14.98 -12.08
CA LEU A 558 44.71 -14.23 -13.08
C LEU A 558 43.56 -13.42 -12.45
N HIS A 559 42.91 -13.94 -11.41
CA HIS A 559 41.86 -13.24 -10.68
C HIS A 559 42.43 -12.01 -9.96
N LEU A 560 43.62 -12.12 -9.36
CA LEU A 560 44.31 -11.00 -8.71
C LEU A 560 44.69 -9.90 -9.72
N LYS A 561 45.14 -10.25 -10.93
CA LYS A 561 45.34 -9.27 -12.01
C LYS A 561 44.06 -8.53 -12.40
N LYS A 562 42.92 -9.23 -12.44
CA LYS A 562 41.61 -8.61 -12.71
C LYS A 562 41.16 -7.70 -11.57
N VAL A 563 41.43 -8.08 -10.32
CA VAL A 563 41.20 -7.22 -9.14
C VAL A 563 42.05 -5.96 -9.19
N ALA A 564 43.34 -6.08 -9.53
CA ALA A 564 44.27 -4.98 -9.73
C ALA A 564 43.76 -3.98 -10.78
N ALA A 565 43.33 -4.50 -11.94
CA ALA A 565 42.76 -3.68 -13.01
C ALA A 565 41.48 -2.97 -12.59
N GLY A 566 40.59 -3.64 -11.84
CA GLY A 566 39.38 -3.03 -11.27
C GLY A 566 39.70 -1.90 -10.28
N LEU A 567 40.67 -2.10 -9.39
CA LEU A 567 41.12 -1.06 -8.48
C LEU A 567 41.75 0.12 -9.23
N ALA A 568 42.64 -0.13 -10.19
CA ALA A 568 43.24 0.91 -11.01
C ALA A 568 42.17 1.76 -11.71
N ARG A 569 41.12 1.11 -12.25
CA ARG A 569 39.99 1.81 -12.87
C ARG A 569 39.21 2.66 -11.86
N ALA A 570 38.92 2.13 -10.68
CA ALA A 570 38.26 2.89 -9.61
C ALA A 570 39.06 4.14 -9.21
N LEU A 571 40.39 4.02 -9.10
CA LEU A 571 41.26 5.14 -8.73
C LEU A 571 41.33 6.21 -9.84
N TRP A 572 41.37 5.78 -11.10
CA TRP A 572 41.28 6.68 -12.25
C TRP A 572 39.98 7.49 -12.21
N ASP A 573 38.83 6.82 -12.09
CA ASP A 573 37.52 7.47 -12.11
C ASP A 573 37.33 8.43 -10.90
N LEU A 574 37.92 8.12 -9.73
CA LEU A 574 37.95 9.03 -8.58
C LEU A 574 38.82 10.28 -8.81
N SER A 575 39.97 10.11 -9.46
CA SER A 575 40.89 11.20 -9.79
C SER A 575 40.26 12.21 -10.76
N GLU A 576 39.58 11.70 -11.80
CA GLU A 576 38.84 12.51 -12.76
C GLU A 576 37.74 13.34 -12.08
N ALA A 577 37.06 12.75 -11.10
CA ALA A 577 36.04 13.43 -10.30
C ALA A 577 36.61 14.34 -9.18
N GLY A 578 37.94 14.40 -9.02
CA GLY A 578 38.59 15.19 -7.96
C GLY A 578 38.29 14.69 -6.55
N VAL A 579 38.01 13.40 -6.38
CA VAL A 579 37.63 12.79 -5.10
C VAL A 579 38.81 12.01 -4.52
N VAL A 580 39.24 12.40 -3.31
CA VAL A 580 40.24 11.65 -2.55
C VAL A 580 39.55 10.58 -1.70
N HIS A 581 39.89 9.30 -1.90
CA HIS A 581 39.30 8.20 -1.13
C HIS A 581 39.78 8.16 0.33
N GLY A 582 41.08 8.38 0.56
CA GLY A 582 41.69 8.46 1.90
C GLY A 582 41.75 7.16 2.71
N ASP A 583 41.45 6.00 2.14
CA ASP A 583 41.51 4.71 2.85
C ASP A 583 41.59 3.50 1.91
N ILE A 584 42.51 3.50 0.95
CA ILE A 584 42.60 2.41 -0.04
C ILE A 584 43.29 1.19 0.61
N ARG A 585 42.53 0.11 0.83
CA ARG A 585 43.01 -1.16 1.40
C ARG A 585 42.22 -2.34 0.84
N CYS A 586 42.76 -3.56 0.92
CA CYS A 586 42.05 -4.77 0.47
C CYS A 586 40.68 -4.95 1.16
N ARG A 587 40.57 -4.64 2.46
CA ARG A 587 39.28 -4.63 3.20
C ARG A 587 38.22 -3.62 2.70
N ARG A 588 38.62 -2.68 1.83
CA ARG A 588 37.71 -1.73 1.17
C ARG A 588 37.29 -2.17 -0.23
N LEU A 589 37.92 -3.21 -0.76
CA LEU A 589 37.43 -3.89 -1.96
C LEU A 589 36.34 -4.86 -1.52
N LEU A 590 35.16 -4.71 -2.12
CA LEU A 590 34.01 -5.58 -1.86
C LEU A 590 33.79 -6.48 -3.07
N LEU A 591 33.60 -7.78 -2.84
CA LEU A 591 33.40 -8.75 -3.90
C LEU A 591 31.96 -8.69 -4.43
N ALA A 592 31.81 -8.41 -5.72
CA ALA A 592 30.54 -8.38 -6.41
C ALA A 592 30.19 -9.73 -7.06
N SER A 593 31.17 -10.44 -7.62
CA SER A 593 30.97 -11.75 -8.24
C SER A 593 32.28 -12.52 -8.35
N HIS A 594 32.21 -13.85 -8.22
CA HIS A 594 33.30 -14.78 -8.54
C HIS A 594 32.74 -15.99 -9.30
N GLN A 595 33.22 -16.18 -10.52
CA GLN A 595 32.94 -17.29 -11.44
C GLN A 595 34.28 -17.85 -11.95
N ALA A 596 34.25 -18.98 -12.69
CA ALA A 596 35.43 -19.80 -13.02
C ALA A 596 36.64 -19.02 -13.58
N ASP A 597 36.41 -17.99 -14.39
CA ASP A 597 37.45 -17.11 -14.95
C ASP A 597 37.26 -15.64 -14.58
N ARG A 598 36.17 -15.27 -13.90
CA ARG A 598 35.75 -13.88 -13.72
C ARG A 598 35.59 -13.55 -12.24
N ILE A 599 36.36 -12.58 -11.78
CA ILE A 599 36.20 -11.97 -10.46
C ILE A 599 35.92 -10.48 -10.64
N ILE A 600 34.92 -9.96 -9.94
CA ILE A 600 34.57 -8.53 -9.96
C ILE A 600 34.61 -8.03 -8.53
N VAL A 601 35.49 -7.08 -8.27
CA VAL A 601 35.51 -6.32 -7.02
C VAL A 601 35.13 -4.86 -7.30
N LYS A 602 34.55 -4.22 -6.29
CA LYS A 602 34.25 -2.79 -6.32
C LYS A 602 34.85 -2.12 -5.10
N LEU A 603 35.45 -0.95 -5.30
CA LEU A 603 35.96 -0.14 -4.22
C LEU A 603 34.78 0.49 -3.45
N SER A 604 34.69 0.27 -2.14
CA SER A 604 33.74 0.98 -1.28
C SER A 604 34.02 2.48 -1.35
N GLY A 605 33.04 3.36 -1.15
CA GLY A 605 33.34 4.79 -1.25
C GLY A 605 34.16 5.36 -0.10
N PRO A 606 34.49 6.66 -0.21
CA PRO A 606 35.29 7.37 0.77
C PRO A 606 34.71 7.29 2.19
N THR A 607 35.58 7.44 3.19
CA THR A 607 35.18 7.36 4.60
C THR A 607 35.66 8.55 5.40
N LEU A 608 34.78 9.09 6.23
CA LEU A 608 35.17 9.98 7.31
C LEU A 608 35.92 9.15 8.36
N ARG A 609 37.24 9.36 8.45
CA ARG A 609 38.10 8.72 9.45
C ARG A 609 39.24 9.63 9.85
N GLN A 610 39.67 9.55 11.10
CA GLN A 610 40.94 10.13 11.54
C GLN A 610 42.06 9.10 11.30
N TYR A 611 43.26 9.58 10.96
CA TYR A 611 44.44 8.70 10.83
C TYR A 611 45.05 8.47 12.21
N THR A 612 45.50 7.24 12.45
CA THR A 612 46.22 6.83 13.66
C THR A 612 47.66 6.44 13.30
N PRO A 613 48.58 6.37 14.27
CA PRO A 613 49.94 5.89 14.03
C PRO A 613 50.01 4.50 13.38
N GLN A 614 49.00 3.64 13.57
CA GLN A 614 48.96 2.33 12.91
C GLN A 614 48.75 2.41 11.39
N ASP A 615 48.32 3.56 10.86
CA ASP A 615 48.08 3.74 9.43
C ASP A 615 49.36 4.02 8.63
N VAL A 616 50.50 4.25 9.31
CA VAL A 616 51.78 4.64 8.70
C VAL A 616 52.20 3.72 7.55
N HIS A 617 51.88 2.42 7.62
CA HIS A 617 52.25 1.43 6.60
C HIS A 617 51.53 1.62 5.24
N TRP A 618 50.43 2.37 5.23
CA TRP A 618 49.59 2.63 4.05
C TRP A 618 49.57 4.12 3.66
N ILE A 619 50.40 4.94 4.30
CA ILE A 619 50.54 6.37 4.01
C ILE A 619 51.86 6.58 3.26
N PRO A 620 51.91 7.42 2.21
CA PRO A 620 53.18 7.79 1.57
C PRO A 620 54.14 8.46 2.56
N VAL A 621 55.43 8.18 2.41
CA VAL A 621 56.50 8.63 3.33
C VAL A 621 56.50 10.15 3.51
N ASP A 622 56.12 10.89 2.46
CA ASP A 622 56.00 12.35 2.45
C ASP A 622 55.00 12.92 3.47
N PHE A 623 54.08 12.09 4.00
CA PHE A 623 53.08 12.48 4.99
C PHE A 623 53.32 11.90 6.39
N PHE A 624 54.51 11.35 6.66
CA PHE A 624 54.83 10.80 7.99
C PHE A 624 54.96 11.87 9.06
N THR A 625 55.35 13.09 8.68
CA THR A 625 55.50 14.25 9.58
C THR A 625 54.16 14.85 9.97
N ASP A 626 53.20 14.90 9.04
CA ASP A 626 51.81 15.30 9.30
C ASP A 626 50.83 14.47 8.46
N MET A 627 50.29 13.41 9.08
CA MET A 627 49.34 12.50 8.44
C MET A 627 48.00 13.19 8.08
N THR A 628 47.68 14.36 8.65
CA THR A 628 46.45 15.08 8.31
C THR A 628 46.48 15.64 6.89
N LEU A 629 47.68 15.93 6.36
CA LEU A 629 47.90 16.37 4.99
C LEU A 629 47.57 15.27 3.96
N ALA A 630 47.69 13.99 4.34
CA ALA A 630 47.28 12.87 3.51
C ALA A 630 45.76 12.85 3.23
N ARG A 631 44.94 13.60 3.99
CA ARG A 631 43.49 13.75 3.74
C ARG A 631 43.18 14.75 2.60
N ARG A 632 44.11 15.69 2.35
CA ARG A 632 43.96 16.78 1.37
C ARG A 632 44.80 16.58 0.12
N SER A 633 45.77 15.68 0.20
CA SER A 633 46.67 15.38 -0.89
C SER A 633 45.95 14.72 -2.06
N VAL A 634 45.80 15.49 -3.13
CA VAL A 634 45.51 15.01 -4.47
C VAL A 634 46.80 14.50 -5.14
N VAL A 635 47.94 14.35 -4.44
CA VAL A 635 49.24 13.94 -5.02
C VAL A 635 49.23 12.50 -5.56
N TRP A 636 48.13 11.77 -5.41
CA TRP A 636 47.79 10.61 -6.25
C TRP A 636 47.61 10.94 -7.76
N ARG A 637 47.52 12.23 -8.12
CA ARG A 637 47.17 12.73 -9.46
C ARG A 637 48.34 12.76 -10.47
N TYR A 638 49.59 12.68 -10.01
CA TYR A 638 50.76 12.77 -10.92
C TYR A 638 51.95 11.82 -10.63
N MET A 639 51.97 11.05 -9.54
CA MET A 639 52.75 9.80 -9.48
C MET A 639 51.95 8.67 -10.15
N GLY A 640 51.54 8.92 -11.39
CA GLY A 640 50.59 8.09 -12.12
C GLY A 640 51.04 6.66 -12.22
N LEU A 641 50.07 5.73 -12.16
CA LEU A 641 50.06 4.49 -12.94
C LEU A 641 51.36 3.67 -12.99
N ARG A 642 52.27 3.79 -12.02
CA ARG A 642 53.33 2.83 -11.81
C ARG A 642 52.68 1.60 -11.20
N ASP A 643 53.02 0.44 -11.74
CA ASP A 643 52.70 -0.87 -11.19
C ASP A 643 53.04 -0.97 -9.68
N ASP A 644 53.90 -0.08 -9.16
CA ASP A 644 54.30 0.05 -7.76
C ASP A 644 53.18 0.43 -6.77
N ILE A 645 52.12 1.15 -7.16
CA ILE A 645 51.03 1.51 -6.21
C ILE A 645 49.99 0.40 -6.14
N VAL A 646 49.54 -0.09 -7.29
CA VAL A 646 48.58 -1.21 -7.34
C VAL A 646 49.27 -2.48 -6.85
N GLY A 647 50.49 -2.71 -7.31
CA GLY A 647 51.40 -3.74 -6.82
C GLY A 647 51.76 -3.54 -5.37
N GLY A 648 52.10 -2.33 -4.90
CA GLY A 648 52.44 -2.08 -3.49
C GLY A 648 51.26 -2.20 -2.53
N VAL A 649 50.06 -1.79 -2.94
CA VAL A 649 48.83 -1.99 -2.16
C VAL A 649 48.49 -3.49 -2.12
N LEU A 650 48.57 -4.21 -3.25
CA LEU A 650 48.32 -5.66 -3.30
C LEU A 650 49.41 -6.46 -2.55
N LEU A 651 50.70 -6.17 -2.74
CA LEU A 651 51.85 -6.81 -2.08
C LEU A 651 51.83 -6.61 -0.56
N ARG A 652 51.38 -5.44 -0.08
CA ARG A 652 51.27 -5.15 1.37
C ARG A 652 49.94 -5.58 2.00
N THR A 653 48.99 -6.11 1.24
CA THR A 653 47.66 -6.51 1.77
C THR A 653 47.22 -7.93 1.44
N ILE A 654 47.89 -8.62 0.51
CA ILE A 654 47.72 -10.05 0.23
C ILE A 654 48.70 -10.84 1.13
N PRO A 655 48.29 -11.96 1.75
CA PRO A 655 49.16 -12.81 2.57
C PRO A 655 50.44 -13.23 1.82
N ASP A 656 51.56 -13.39 2.53
CA ASP A 656 52.86 -13.75 1.96
C ASP A 656 52.84 -15.04 1.12
N SER A 657 51.87 -15.95 1.36
CA SER A 657 51.66 -17.18 0.57
C SER A 657 51.31 -16.94 -0.91
N HIS A 658 50.99 -15.70 -1.31
CA HIS A 658 50.50 -15.34 -2.64
C HIS A 658 51.24 -14.18 -3.32
N GLN A 659 52.37 -13.74 -2.76
CA GLN A 659 53.23 -12.80 -3.47
C GLN A 659 53.84 -13.51 -4.70
N PRO A 660 53.74 -12.97 -5.93
CA PRO A 660 54.50 -13.51 -7.04
C PRO A 660 55.98 -13.38 -6.72
N SER A 661 56.73 -14.48 -6.87
CA SER A 661 58.17 -14.56 -6.60
C SER A 661 58.88 -13.37 -7.25
N THR A 662 59.63 -12.62 -6.43
CA THR A 662 60.49 -11.51 -6.84
C THR A 662 61.48 -11.96 -7.90
N ASN A 663 61.12 -11.80 -9.17
CA ASN A 663 62.04 -11.67 -10.30
C ASN A 663 61.48 -10.57 -11.20
N CYS A 664 61.67 -9.33 -10.75
CA CYS A 664 61.46 -8.13 -11.56
C CYS A 664 62.60 -8.00 -12.58
N GLU A 665 62.61 -8.85 -13.61
CA GLU A 665 63.48 -8.66 -14.79
C GLU A 665 62.68 -8.63 -16.11
N GLY A 666 61.36 -8.78 -16.09
CA GLY A 666 60.52 -8.81 -17.29
C GLY A 666 59.88 -7.47 -17.71
N TRP A 667 60.14 -6.37 -17.00
CA TRP A 667 59.48 -5.07 -17.22
C TRP A 667 60.49 -3.96 -17.55
N GLY A 668 61.46 -4.25 -18.41
CA GLY A 668 62.46 -3.29 -18.85
C GLY A 668 62.79 -3.42 -20.33
N HIS A 669 62.70 -2.29 -21.03
CA HIS A 669 63.22 -2.01 -22.38
C HIS A 669 62.57 -2.73 -23.57
N GLY A 670 61.41 -2.22 -23.99
CA GLY A 670 61.05 -2.15 -25.41
C GLY A 670 61.10 -0.69 -25.83
N GLY A 671 62.18 -0.28 -26.49
CA GLY A 671 62.32 1.05 -27.06
C GLY A 671 61.26 1.30 -28.12
N PHE A 672 60.62 2.46 -28.08
CA PHE A 672 60.02 3.02 -29.28
C PHE A 672 61.15 3.74 -30.02
N GLU A 673 61.64 3.07 -31.06
CA GLU A 673 62.38 3.69 -32.14
C GLU A 673 61.54 4.80 -32.76
N ASP A 674 62.24 5.88 -33.05
CA ASP A 674 61.78 7.11 -33.64
C ASP A 674 61.64 6.88 -35.15
N ASP A 675 60.53 6.29 -35.60
CA ASP A 675 60.16 6.23 -37.03
C ASP A 675 59.34 7.47 -37.39
N GLY A 676 60.06 8.58 -37.57
CA GLY A 676 59.77 9.52 -38.65
C GLY A 676 60.76 9.23 -39.78
N GLY A 677 60.39 8.70 -40.94
CA GLY A 677 59.09 8.58 -41.57
C GLY A 677 59.11 9.31 -42.91
N PRO A 678 58.40 8.84 -43.96
CA PRO A 678 58.52 7.44 -44.39
C PRO A 678 59.95 6.91 -44.34
#